data_AF-A9V0K2-F1
#
_entry.id   AF-A9V0K2-F1
#
_cell.length_a   1.000
_cell.length_b   1.000
_cell.length_c   1.000
_cell.angle_alpha   90.00
_cell.angle_beta   90.00
_cell.angle_gamma   90.00
#
_symmetry.space_group_name_H-M   'P 1'
#
loop_
_entity.id
_entity.type
_entity.pdbx_description
1 polymer ?
#
loop_
_entity_poly.entity_id
_entity_poly.type
_entity_poly.pdbx_seq_one_letter_code
_entity_poly.pdbx_strand_id
1 'polypeptide(L)'
;MATTSTRASAAQGLGSINLWGFSPAQPVTAWLNSEQPSEDTSDTNILLLGAAQRRRHPNQRLKIYVIESAMELYARQLLFLKILTKPLEDLGLQDRAEHFLEIYGNTFVRASTHALLKELAADLLQAVTDRDALTQQLPFVHLDKLKYREIDALESIFKLWRGAPAETESMQLSWDFRLRSYYQQRYDNRDNLADWDYSMRLRDTASIIRSAQFLRWRRSGLAFEHRDADYEASNYTLASGQIVRTKEGREGRRSYFGDIVTSPYISYGLVTDKEDFYKRRNDIHVKSASDISLFNVMDMCAEMATGQRVQGEVDLDSPAPLKTVALEPELHDDVAGVEVFFLPLAATDDIKSKARFADLFDLIYVGNSSAQFVDAGLKHCLKAEGQLVIENVRHMVLLSAEQRQLYVDKTCLAGDIQQTADAFIINNTFGALVLSKLAINYVPRNASACAPTVTVVATVQASASNINGLMVDWQLNASVPSCFTGELSSLLWLSDLTMNMTEVQETFMPFLPGVIMTAANFQNVSSFPYSKTQDYPGRGCFADLFSWRLRGTGTHTPRFSLWALPDADNWFRVHPVALSVMANALDDWYYHRALAVALTAGSFYRAPVLRSVVGPHTIGDLALAWRATSNITNLPTARQKYGATFDALKKMVLMKVDAQELSRPFDQYPAVMKGGDLTSFSALNSSREPVYESYGPNSGIVSEPNSQRVQARVYAMLELFKNEIGVDYMFEDQIGARPWLRDFNPLSNQMQPGYLSAWLKHTQNISSSLFPLMTEQGFDKLLASEASFCGSAVSQQWLLQLLDLTSSYLQLSDPHEIFGTQNWYTYPFTAMAWRDVVVNRQHNLAGQTFDNNLQSMSFNLAHGYFLSYQITHIMNDQTLCQLYRSAAVIQDRVIAKYAETLATSFEVLDYLPNGLAGLTRTNYSSSAVVYRVATNVTTYSVAGFALPVYGFLVEQPESGAQTMTTTQYLGRPLNVTADAPYHILHIEPISSKILRIYHLLGCATPLTLDWAIPEDGHLNASAYNKDGQVVGVPNVDVNSTAGTVTLQLAAPFTGERAIDPTMIDFYQLTVSPAP
;
A
#
# COMPACT_ATOMS: atom_id res chain seq x y z
N MET A 1 24.66 28.30 12.20
CA MET A 1 25.41 28.94 11.09
C MET A 1 26.43 28.02 10.38
N ALA A 2 26.66 26.77 10.81
CA ALA A 2 27.62 25.86 10.17
C ALA A 2 27.06 24.95 9.05
N THR A 3 25.75 24.96 8.81
CA THR A 3 25.09 24.06 7.84
C THR A 3 24.93 24.64 6.43
N THR A 4 25.14 25.95 6.26
CA THR A 4 25.09 26.61 4.93
C THR A 4 26.43 26.64 4.19
N SER A 5 27.58 26.43 4.85
CA SER A 5 28.90 26.48 4.19
C SER A 5 29.34 25.14 3.55
N THR A 6 28.85 24.00 4.03
CA THR A 6 29.21 22.67 3.53
C THR A 6 28.59 22.35 2.16
N ARG A 7 27.37 22.84 1.87
CA ARG A 7 26.76 22.68 0.53
C ARG A 7 27.54 23.40 -0.58
N ALA A 8 28.12 24.56 -0.27
CA ALA A 8 28.91 25.33 -1.23
C ALA A 8 30.29 24.70 -1.51
N SER A 9 30.90 23.98 -0.56
CA SER A 9 32.23 23.39 -0.75
C SER A 9 32.20 22.06 -1.52
N ALA A 10 31.16 21.24 -1.38
CA ALA A 10 31.04 19.97 -2.10
C ALA A 10 30.92 20.15 -3.62
N ALA A 11 30.07 21.11 -4.04
CA ALA A 11 29.90 21.47 -5.45
C ALA A 11 31.20 22.01 -6.09
N GLN A 12 32.03 22.72 -5.32
CA GLN A 12 33.34 23.22 -5.78
C GLN A 12 34.33 22.08 -6.06
N GLY A 13 34.25 20.97 -5.32
CA GLY A 13 35.10 19.79 -5.47
C GLY A 13 34.70 18.90 -6.64
N LEU A 14 33.41 18.52 -6.72
CA LEU A 14 32.88 17.67 -7.81
C LEU A 14 32.91 18.39 -9.17
N GLY A 15 32.84 19.72 -9.17
CA GLY A 15 32.79 20.49 -10.39
C GLY A 15 31.39 20.53 -11.00
N SER A 16 31.32 21.08 -12.20
CA SER A 16 30.07 21.38 -12.92
C SER A 16 29.95 20.60 -14.24
N ILE A 17 30.95 19.79 -14.57
CA ILE A 17 30.92 18.82 -15.67
C ILE A 17 31.51 17.49 -15.18
N ASN A 18 30.80 16.38 -15.41
CA ASN A 18 31.29 15.06 -15.02
C ASN A 18 32.03 14.44 -16.21
N LEU A 19 33.36 14.36 -16.09
CA LEU A 19 34.25 13.90 -17.18
C LEU A 19 34.44 12.38 -17.22
N TRP A 20 34.03 11.68 -16.15
CA TRP A 20 34.07 10.22 -15.99
C TRP A 20 32.90 9.74 -15.11
N GLY A 21 32.61 8.44 -15.16
CA GLY A 21 31.60 7.79 -14.31
C GLY A 21 32.09 7.55 -12.88
N PHE A 22 31.16 7.44 -11.93
CA PHE A 22 31.45 7.21 -10.50
C PHE A 22 31.13 5.79 -10.03
N SER A 23 30.90 4.88 -10.97
CA SER A 23 30.79 3.44 -10.77
C SER A 23 31.81 2.69 -11.64
N PRO A 24 32.20 1.46 -11.25
CA PRO A 24 32.87 0.55 -12.16
C PRO A 24 32.02 0.37 -13.41
N ALA A 25 32.67 0.39 -14.54
CA ALA A 25 31.94 0.37 -15.76
C ALA A 25 31.66 -1.05 -16.23
N GLN A 26 30.40 -1.27 -16.55
CA GLN A 26 29.86 -2.58 -16.84
C GLN A 26 29.29 -2.60 -18.26
N PRO A 27 29.25 -3.77 -18.91
CA PRO A 27 28.55 -3.91 -20.18
C PRO A 27 27.08 -3.50 -20.03
N VAL A 28 26.59 -2.60 -20.88
CA VAL A 28 25.15 -2.28 -20.93
C VAL A 28 24.28 -3.53 -21.09
N THR A 29 24.79 -4.54 -21.79
CA THR A 29 24.12 -5.81 -22.05
C THR A 29 24.07 -6.76 -20.86
N ALA A 30 24.88 -6.52 -19.81
CA ALA A 30 24.80 -7.27 -18.56
C ALA A 30 23.45 -7.07 -17.85
N TRP A 31 22.72 -6.02 -18.23
CA TRP A 31 21.41 -5.66 -17.68
C TRP A 31 20.25 -6.12 -18.57
N LEU A 32 20.50 -6.64 -19.78
CA LEU A 32 19.42 -7.13 -20.64
C LEU A 32 19.01 -8.55 -20.20
N ASN A 33 17.76 -8.72 -19.73
CA ASN A 33 17.18 -10.02 -19.37
C ASN A 33 17.18 -10.96 -20.59
N SER A 34 18.16 -11.86 -20.69
CA SER A 34 18.22 -12.85 -21.76
C SER A 34 18.68 -14.21 -21.22
N GLU A 35 17.75 -14.98 -20.65
CA GLU A 35 17.95 -16.43 -20.48
C GLU A 35 17.62 -17.23 -21.76
N GLN A 36 17.28 -16.58 -22.87
CA GLN A 36 17.14 -17.23 -24.18
C GLN A 36 17.56 -16.24 -25.29
N PRO A 37 18.52 -16.59 -26.17
CA PRO A 37 18.65 -15.90 -27.44
C PRO A 37 17.40 -16.25 -28.27
N SER A 38 16.47 -15.31 -28.41
CA SER A 38 15.40 -15.45 -29.40
C SER A 38 16.04 -15.41 -30.78
N GLU A 39 15.66 -16.33 -31.68
CA GLU A 39 16.02 -16.29 -33.11
C GLU A 39 15.48 -15.04 -33.85
N ASP A 40 14.81 -14.12 -33.13
CA ASP A 40 14.21 -12.91 -33.65
C ASP A 40 15.25 -11.78 -33.86
N THR A 41 15.38 -11.34 -35.11
CA THR A 41 16.30 -10.31 -35.60
C THR A 41 15.94 -8.86 -35.20
N SER A 42 15.20 -8.64 -34.11
CA SER A 42 14.70 -7.30 -33.74
C SER A 42 15.77 -6.41 -33.09
N ASP A 43 15.79 -5.12 -33.45
CA ASP A 43 16.72 -4.12 -32.90
C ASP A 43 16.44 -3.84 -31.41
N THR A 44 17.49 -3.82 -30.58
CA THR A 44 17.43 -3.39 -29.17
C THR A 44 17.77 -1.91 -29.06
N ASN A 45 16.88 -1.14 -28.45
CA ASN A 45 17.04 0.30 -28.28
C ASN A 45 17.46 0.63 -26.84
N ILE A 46 18.58 1.34 -26.71
CA ILE A 46 19.17 1.71 -25.42
C ILE A 46 19.28 3.23 -25.35
N LEU A 47 18.79 3.84 -24.28
CA LEU A 47 19.01 5.26 -23.99
C LEU A 47 20.09 5.42 -22.91
N LEU A 48 21.12 6.19 -23.21
CA LEU A 48 22.18 6.58 -22.27
C LEU A 48 22.00 8.06 -21.90
N LEU A 49 21.60 8.31 -20.66
CA LEU A 49 21.61 9.63 -20.04
C LEU A 49 22.90 9.79 -19.22
N GLY A 50 23.99 10.17 -19.89
CA GLY A 50 25.33 10.20 -19.31
C GLY A 50 26.22 9.01 -19.70
N ALA A 51 27.41 8.94 -19.13
CA ALA A 51 28.44 7.99 -19.54
C ALA A 51 28.16 6.55 -19.04
N ALA A 52 28.04 5.61 -19.98
CA ALA A 52 28.05 4.17 -19.73
C ALA A 52 29.13 3.51 -20.60
N GLN A 53 29.55 2.29 -20.25
CA GLN A 53 30.40 1.48 -21.11
C GLN A 53 29.62 0.37 -21.78
N ARG A 54 30.11 -0.03 -22.95
CA ARG A 54 29.62 -1.19 -23.67
C ARG A 54 30.70 -2.25 -23.75
N ARG A 55 30.31 -3.52 -23.67
CA ARG A 55 31.08 -4.67 -24.21
C ARG A 55 30.30 -5.32 -25.36
N ARG A 56 30.96 -6.11 -26.22
CA ARG A 56 30.36 -6.72 -27.40
C ARG A 56 29.41 -7.85 -26.98
N HIS A 57 28.28 -7.99 -27.67
CA HIS A 57 27.44 -9.18 -27.64
C HIS A 57 27.48 -9.85 -29.00
N PRO A 58 27.64 -11.18 -29.08
CA PRO A 58 27.41 -11.89 -30.32
C PRO A 58 25.89 -11.91 -30.62
N ASN A 59 25.49 -11.53 -31.84
CA ASN A 59 24.20 -11.84 -32.48
C ASN A 59 23.00 -10.89 -32.28
N GLN A 60 23.15 -9.61 -31.88
CA GLN A 60 22.01 -8.67 -31.79
C GLN A 60 22.31 -7.28 -32.38
N ARG A 61 21.32 -6.68 -33.07
CA ARG A 61 21.40 -5.29 -33.56
C ARG A 61 21.04 -4.31 -32.43
N LEU A 62 21.90 -3.33 -32.17
CA LEU A 62 21.79 -2.36 -31.08
C LEU A 62 21.69 -0.93 -31.62
N LYS A 63 20.71 -0.17 -31.13
CA LYS A 63 20.58 1.27 -31.36
C LYS A 63 20.76 2.00 -30.05
N ILE A 64 21.83 2.80 -29.96
CA ILE A 64 22.22 3.51 -28.75
C ILE A 64 21.92 4.99 -28.93
N TYR A 65 21.09 5.55 -28.08
CA TYR A 65 20.73 6.95 -28.07
C TYR A 65 21.45 7.64 -26.92
N VAL A 66 22.21 8.70 -27.20
CA VAL A 66 23.04 9.38 -26.20
C VAL A 66 22.50 10.78 -25.94
N ILE A 67 22.28 11.10 -24.66
CA ILE A 67 22.06 12.46 -24.17
C ILE A 67 23.10 12.77 -23.09
N GLU A 68 23.86 13.85 -23.29
CA GLU A 68 24.82 14.36 -22.30
C GLU A 68 24.44 15.75 -21.80
N SER A 69 25.14 16.19 -20.75
CA SER A 69 24.95 17.51 -20.15
C SER A 69 25.71 18.64 -20.85
N ALA A 70 26.72 18.32 -21.67
CA ALA A 70 27.57 19.31 -22.34
C ALA A 70 28.16 18.78 -23.67
N MET A 71 28.43 19.68 -24.62
CA MET A 71 29.00 19.34 -25.92
C MET A 71 30.42 18.80 -25.83
N GLU A 72 31.19 19.24 -24.83
CA GLU A 72 32.52 18.70 -24.54
C GLU A 72 32.48 17.18 -24.29
N LEU A 73 31.39 16.64 -23.73
CA LEU A 73 31.22 15.20 -23.49
C LEU A 73 30.98 14.45 -24.79
N TYR A 74 30.17 14.99 -25.71
CA TYR A 74 30.00 14.41 -27.05
C TYR A 74 31.32 14.40 -27.82
N ALA A 75 32.07 15.49 -27.80
CA ALA A 75 33.38 15.56 -28.44
C ALA A 75 34.34 14.49 -27.89
N ARG A 76 34.32 14.25 -26.57
CA ARG A 76 35.14 13.22 -25.92
C ARG A 76 34.72 11.82 -26.33
N GLN A 77 33.42 11.54 -26.37
CA GLN A 77 32.92 10.23 -26.80
C GLN A 77 33.32 9.92 -28.25
N LEU A 78 33.19 10.90 -29.16
CA LEU A 78 33.65 10.76 -30.55
C LEU A 78 35.16 10.50 -30.64
N LEU A 79 35.95 11.20 -29.82
CA LEU A 79 37.40 10.98 -29.73
C LEU A 79 37.74 9.56 -29.24
N PHE A 80 37.07 9.08 -28.20
CA PHE A 80 37.28 7.71 -27.71
C PHE A 80 36.85 6.66 -28.74
N LEU A 81 35.72 6.85 -29.42
CA LEU A 81 35.30 5.97 -30.52
C LEU A 81 36.34 5.93 -31.64
N LYS A 82 36.92 7.08 -32.00
CA LYS A 82 38.00 7.18 -33.00
C LYS A 82 39.28 6.47 -32.55
N ILE A 83 39.66 6.58 -31.27
CA ILE A 83 40.80 5.83 -30.71
C ILE A 83 40.53 4.31 -30.78
N LEU A 84 39.33 3.88 -30.40
CA LEU A 84 38.94 2.47 -30.36
C LEU A 84 38.84 1.83 -31.75
N THR A 85 38.52 2.61 -32.78
CA THR A 85 38.34 2.15 -34.17
C THR A 85 39.56 2.33 -35.06
N LYS A 86 40.65 2.92 -34.56
CA LYS A 86 41.90 3.05 -35.33
C LYS A 86 42.43 1.64 -35.71
N PRO A 87 43.00 1.42 -36.90
CA PRO A 87 43.60 0.14 -37.26
C PRO A 87 44.71 -0.27 -36.28
N LEU A 88 44.83 -1.57 -35.99
CA LEU A 88 45.85 -2.09 -35.07
C LEU A 88 47.28 -1.94 -35.59
N GLU A 89 47.44 -1.87 -36.92
CA GLU A 89 48.71 -1.60 -37.59
C GLU A 89 49.24 -0.18 -37.32
N ASP A 90 48.34 0.79 -37.16
CA ASP A 90 48.69 2.19 -36.90
C ASP A 90 48.84 2.49 -35.41
N LEU A 91 48.05 1.81 -34.58
CA LEU A 91 48.08 1.99 -33.12
C LEU A 91 47.80 0.67 -32.40
N GLY A 92 48.86 0.06 -31.88
CA GLY A 92 48.82 -1.20 -31.15
C GLY A 92 47.96 -1.14 -29.88
N LEU A 93 47.51 -2.31 -29.39
CA LEU A 93 46.56 -2.42 -28.27
C LEU A 93 47.02 -1.72 -26.99
N GLN A 94 48.29 -1.88 -26.63
CA GLN A 94 48.83 -1.28 -25.42
C GLN A 94 48.91 0.25 -25.53
N ASP A 95 49.47 0.77 -26.63
CA ASP A 95 49.61 2.22 -26.83
C ASP A 95 48.22 2.88 -26.95
N ARG A 96 47.24 2.18 -27.55
CA ARG A 96 45.84 2.61 -27.58
C ARG A 96 45.26 2.77 -26.17
N ALA A 97 45.47 1.78 -25.30
CA ALA A 97 44.97 1.81 -23.93
C ALA A 97 45.67 2.90 -23.09
N GLU A 98 46.98 3.08 -23.25
CA GLU A 98 47.73 4.15 -22.58
C GLU A 98 47.23 5.54 -23.03
N HIS A 99 47.12 5.79 -24.34
CA HIS A 99 46.61 7.06 -24.87
C HIS A 99 45.16 7.33 -24.44
N PHE A 100 44.32 6.29 -24.43
CA PHE A 100 42.94 6.39 -23.97
C PHE A 100 42.90 6.87 -22.51
N LEU A 101 43.65 6.20 -21.61
CA LEU A 101 43.64 6.52 -20.18
C LEU A 101 44.23 7.90 -19.88
N GLU A 102 45.28 8.29 -20.60
CA GLU A 102 45.85 9.63 -20.50
C GLU A 102 44.83 10.72 -20.87
N ILE A 103 44.14 10.56 -22.00
CA ILE A 103 43.10 11.50 -22.44
C ILE A 103 41.90 11.47 -21.48
N TYR A 104 41.59 10.29 -20.93
CA TYR A 104 40.49 10.06 -20.00
C TYR A 104 40.65 10.83 -18.69
N GLY A 105 41.80 10.65 -18.01
CA GLY A 105 41.94 11.04 -16.61
C GLY A 105 43.05 12.03 -16.27
N ASN A 106 43.97 12.34 -17.21
CA ASN A 106 45.14 13.17 -16.89
C ASN A 106 45.00 14.61 -17.37
N THR A 107 45.38 15.55 -16.52
CA THR A 107 45.50 16.98 -16.86
C THR A 107 46.64 17.27 -17.84
N PHE A 108 47.67 16.43 -17.85
CA PHE A 108 48.77 16.47 -18.81
C PHE A 108 48.96 15.12 -19.48
N VAL A 109 49.38 15.15 -20.74
CA VAL A 109 49.65 13.96 -21.56
C VAL A 109 51.06 14.01 -22.13
N ARG A 110 51.56 12.86 -22.57
CA ARG A 110 52.87 12.76 -23.24
C ARG A 110 52.84 13.45 -24.59
N ALA A 111 54.02 13.79 -25.12
CA ALA A 111 54.15 14.40 -26.45
C ALA A 111 53.52 13.53 -27.56
N SER A 112 53.64 12.20 -27.48
CA SER A 112 53.02 11.25 -28.40
C SER A 112 51.49 11.28 -28.34
N THR A 113 50.92 11.22 -27.14
CA THR A 113 49.47 11.35 -26.92
C THR A 113 48.94 12.70 -27.41
N HIS A 114 49.69 13.78 -27.20
CA HIS A 114 49.33 15.11 -27.68
C HIS A 114 49.34 15.20 -29.21
N ALA A 115 50.32 14.58 -29.87
CA ALA A 115 50.37 14.49 -31.33
C ALA A 115 49.18 13.70 -31.88
N LEU A 116 48.87 12.53 -31.28
CA LEU A 116 47.70 11.73 -31.63
C LEU A 116 46.40 12.52 -31.42
N LEU A 117 46.26 13.23 -30.30
CA LEU A 117 45.09 14.06 -30.03
C LEU A 117 44.88 15.13 -31.12
N LYS A 118 45.95 15.78 -31.60
CA LYS A 118 45.87 16.78 -32.67
C LYS A 118 45.45 16.18 -34.01
N GLU A 119 46.01 15.02 -34.35
CA GLU A 119 45.64 14.25 -35.54
C GLU A 119 44.15 13.90 -35.50
N LEU A 120 43.70 13.23 -34.43
CA LEU A 120 42.30 12.79 -34.30
C LEU A 120 41.32 13.97 -34.18
N ALA A 121 41.73 15.09 -33.57
CA ALA A 121 40.91 16.30 -33.55
C ALA A 121 40.77 16.95 -34.93
N ALA A 122 41.78 16.86 -35.80
CA ALA A 122 41.68 17.33 -37.18
C ALA A 122 40.73 16.45 -38.00
N ASP A 123 40.82 15.13 -37.84
CA ASP A 123 39.91 14.15 -38.44
C ASP A 123 38.46 14.37 -38.02
N LEU A 124 38.22 14.51 -36.71
CA LEU A 124 36.88 14.72 -36.17
C LEU A 124 36.30 16.08 -36.54
N LEU A 125 37.14 17.12 -36.66
CA LEU A 125 36.73 18.43 -37.16
C LEU A 125 36.16 18.31 -38.58
N GLN A 126 36.81 17.51 -39.45
CA GLN A 126 36.28 17.22 -40.78
C GLN A 126 35.00 16.36 -40.69
N ALA A 127 34.99 15.32 -39.86
CA ALA A 127 33.84 14.43 -39.72
C ALA A 127 32.56 15.15 -39.24
N VAL A 128 32.65 16.11 -38.30
CA VAL A 128 31.43 16.81 -37.84
C VAL A 128 30.94 17.88 -38.81
N THR A 129 31.80 18.36 -39.72
CA THR A 129 31.46 19.39 -40.71
C THR A 129 31.05 18.81 -42.06
N ASP A 130 31.38 17.53 -42.33
CA ASP A 130 31.09 16.83 -43.57
C ASP A 130 30.53 15.42 -43.29
N ARG A 131 29.31 15.16 -43.77
CA ARG A 131 28.60 13.88 -43.56
C ARG A 131 29.25 12.70 -44.26
N ASP A 132 29.85 12.92 -45.43
CA ASP A 132 30.51 11.85 -46.18
C ASP A 132 31.80 11.44 -45.45
N ALA A 133 32.54 12.43 -44.94
CA ALA A 133 33.69 12.20 -44.07
C ALA A 133 33.32 11.48 -42.76
N LEU A 134 32.18 11.84 -42.13
CA LEU A 134 31.69 11.12 -40.94
C LEU A 134 31.42 9.65 -41.26
N THR A 135 30.70 9.39 -42.35
CA THR A 135 30.31 8.04 -42.75
C THR A 135 31.53 7.18 -43.08
N GLN A 136 32.55 7.77 -43.71
CA GLN A 136 33.79 7.07 -44.00
C GLN A 136 34.61 6.75 -42.74
N GLN A 137 34.65 7.67 -41.78
CA GLN A 137 35.51 7.55 -40.60
C GLN A 137 34.85 6.80 -39.43
N LEU A 138 33.54 6.96 -39.24
CA LEU A 138 32.72 6.42 -38.16
C LEU A 138 31.32 6.05 -38.69
N PRO A 139 31.19 5.00 -39.53
CA PRO A 139 29.95 4.67 -40.25
C PRO A 139 28.73 4.36 -39.36
N PHE A 140 28.96 4.02 -38.09
CA PHE A 140 27.92 3.69 -37.10
C PHE A 140 27.49 4.89 -36.24
N VAL A 141 28.03 6.10 -36.49
CA VAL A 141 27.73 7.31 -35.71
C VAL A 141 26.78 8.23 -36.48
N HIS A 142 25.70 8.63 -35.82
CA HIS A 142 24.68 9.50 -36.38
C HIS A 142 24.59 10.81 -35.59
N LEU A 143 24.88 11.92 -36.27
CA LEU A 143 24.79 13.30 -35.74
C LEU A 143 23.61 14.08 -36.33
N ASP A 144 22.76 13.44 -37.13
CA ASP A 144 21.66 14.07 -37.88
C ASP A 144 20.57 14.69 -36.99
N LYS A 145 20.50 14.27 -35.72
CA LYS A 145 19.55 14.80 -34.73
C LYS A 145 20.05 16.05 -34.02
N LEU A 146 21.34 16.38 -34.11
CA LEU A 146 21.91 17.56 -33.48
C LEU A 146 21.52 18.84 -34.22
N LYS A 147 21.37 19.93 -33.47
CA LYS A 147 21.11 21.26 -34.03
C LYS A 147 22.39 21.85 -34.59
N TYR A 148 22.29 22.75 -35.57
CA TYR A 148 23.45 23.45 -36.14
C TYR A 148 24.36 24.09 -35.07
N ARG A 149 23.80 24.73 -34.05
CA ARG A 149 24.56 25.30 -32.94
C ARG A 149 25.39 24.27 -32.15
N GLU A 150 24.90 23.04 -32.04
CA GLU A 150 25.60 21.94 -31.37
C GLU A 150 26.76 21.43 -32.24
N ILE A 151 26.56 21.35 -33.56
CA ILE A 151 27.62 21.06 -34.54
C ILE A 151 28.70 22.16 -34.51
N ASP A 152 28.32 23.44 -34.53
CA ASP A 152 29.26 24.57 -34.43
C ASP A 152 30.07 24.51 -33.12
N ALA A 153 29.46 24.05 -32.03
CA ALA A 153 30.13 23.87 -30.75
C ALA A 153 31.17 22.73 -30.81
N LEU A 154 30.85 21.59 -31.44
CA LEU A 154 31.81 20.50 -31.68
C LEU A 154 32.97 20.99 -32.54
N GLU A 155 32.69 21.73 -33.62
CA GLU A 155 33.70 22.32 -34.49
C GLU A 155 34.67 23.21 -33.69
N SER A 156 34.12 24.08 -32.82
CA SER A 156 34.91 24.95 -31.94
C SER A 156 35.77 24.16 -30.95
N ILE A 157 35.24 23.09 -30.37
CA ILE A 157 35.96 22.21 -29.43
C ILE A 157 37.11 21.49 -30.14
N PHE A 158 36.89 20.92 -31.33
CA PHE A 158 37.96 20.23 -32.05
C PHE A 158 39.04 21.18 -32.59
N LYS A 159 38.68 22.42 -32.97
CA LYS A 159 39.67 23.47 -33.28
C LYS A 159 40.59 23.76 -32.10
N LEU A 160 40.03 23.84 -30.88
CA LEU A 160 40.80 24.02 -29.66
C LEU A 160 41.74 22.83 -29.40
N TRP A 161 41.26 21.60 -29.54
CA TRP A 161 42.08 20.40 -29.30
C TRP A 161 43.19 20.22 -30.33
N ARG A 162 42.94 20.61 -31.59
CA ARG A 162 43.94 20.64 -32.67
C ARG A 162 45.05 21.66 -32.40
N GLY A 163 44.72 22.79 -31.79
CA GLY A 163 45.69 23.83 -31.45
C GLY A 163 45.08 24.92 -30.58
N ALA A 164 45.38 24.87 -29.28
CA ALA A 164 44.92 25.87 -28.35
C ALA A 164 45.62 27.23 -28.60
N PRO A 165 44.89 28.36 -28.63
CA PRO A 165 45.48 29.68 -28.66
C PRO A 165 46.50 29.88 -27.53
N ALA A 166 47.54 30.70 -27.75
CA ALA A 166 48.58 30.96 -26.75
C ALA A 166 48.04 31.55 -25.43
N GLU A 167 46.88 32.22 -25.49
CA GLU A 167 46.20 32.82 -24.34
C GLU A 167 45.32 31.82 -23.56
N THR A 168 45.26 30.56 -24.02
CA THR A 168 44.51 29.51 -23.32
C THR A 168 45.24 29.15 -22.03
N GLU A 169 44.55 29.27 -20.92
CA GLU A 169 45.09 28.92 -19.61
C GLU A 169 45.63 27.49 -19.58
N SER A 170 46.79 27.29 -18.94
CA SER A 170 47.38 25.95 -18.81
C SER A 170 46.54 25.06 -17.89
N MET A 171 46.63 23.74 -18.07
CA MET A 171 45.93 22.80 -17.19
C MET A 171 46.44 22.85 -15.75
N GLN A 172 47.70 23.25 -15.53
CA GLN A 172 48.26 23.44 -14.18
C GLN A 172 47.57 24.58 -13.43
N LEU A 173 47.42 25.75 -14.07
CA LEU A 173 46.74 26.90 -13.47
C LEU A 173 45.25 26.61 -13.26
N SER A 174 44.65 25.91 -14.22
CA SER A 174 43.26 25.46 -14.15
C SER A 174 43.01 24.52 -12.96
N TRP A 175 43.87 23.52 -12.77
CA TRP A 175 43.79 22.58 -11.66
C TRP A 175 44.05 23.28 -10.31
N ASP A 176 45.08 24.12 -10.24
CA ASP A 176 45.42 24.88 -9.04
C ASP A 176 44.29 25.83 -8.62
N PHE A 177 43.67 26.51 -9.60
CA PHE A 177 42.50 27.35 -9.38
C PHE A 177 41.35 26.58 -8.72
N ARG A 178 41.10 25.34 -9.17
CA ARG A 178 40.08 24.47 -8.58
C ARG A 178 40.45 24.01 -7.18
N LEU A 179 41.69 23.61 -6.95
CA LEU A 179 42.18 23.25 -5.62
C LEU A 179 42.04 24.44 -4.64
N ARG A 180 42.44 25.65 -5.04
CA ARG A 180 42.29 26.86 -4.20
C ARG A 180 40.83 27.18 -3.92
N SER A 181 39.96 27.07 -4.92
CA SER A 181 38.53 27.31 -4.78
C SER A 181 37.87 26.32 -3.82
N TYR A 182 38.28 25.05 -3.88
CA TYR A 182 37.73 23.97 -3.06
C TYR A 182 38.27 23.99 -1.62
N TYR A 183 39.59 24.06 -1.45
CA TYR A 183 40.22 24.01 -0.13
C TYR A 183 40.15 25.35 0.62
N GLN A 184 40.08 26.46 -0.10
CA GLN A 184 40.06 27.83 0.44
C GLN A 184 41.21 28.03 1.45
N GLN A 185 40.90 28.50 2.66
CA GLN A 185 41.88 28.73 3.74
C GLN A 185 42.67 27.46 4.15
N ARG A 186 42.23 26.27 3.72
CA ARG A 186 42.87 24.99 4.02
C ARG A 186 43.78 24.48 2.90
N TYR A 187 44.01 25.28 1.85
CA TYR A 187 44.79 24.88 0.68
C TYR A 187 46.21 24.41 1.02
N ASP A 188 46.85 25.05 2.01
CA ASP A 188 48.20 24.66 2.45
C ASP A 188 48.22 23.31 3.20
N ASN A 189 47.08 22.88 3.73
CA ASN A 189 46.88 21.59 4.42
C ASN A 189 46.17 20.54 3.55
N ARG A 190 46.07 20.77 2.23
CA ARG A 190 45.27 19.94 1.31
C ARG A 190 45.65 18.46 1.29
N ASP A 191 46.91 18.15 1.51
CA ASP A 191 47.43 16.78 1.48
C ASP A 191 46.88 15.95 2.65
N ASN A 192 46.86 16.54 3.85
CA ASN A 192 46.27 15.91 5.03
C ASN A 192 44.76 15.69 4.84
N LEU A 193 44.09 16.63 4.18
CA LEU A 193 42.67 16.51 3.87
C LEU A 193 42.39 15.44 2.80
N ALA A 194 43.25 15.33 1.78
CA ALA A 194 43.14 14.28 0.76
C ALA A 194 43.45 12.88 1.34
N ASP A 195 44.40 12.75 2.26
CA ASP A 195 44.69 11.49 2.94
C ASP A 195 43.55 11.07 3.86
N TRP A 196 42.95 12.04 4.54
CA TRP A 196 41.74 11.82 5.33
C TRP A 196 40.56 11.38 4.44
N ASP A 197 40.32 12.06 3.31
CA ASP A 197 39.31 11.66 2.32
C ASP A 197 39.52 10.20 1.86
N TYR A 198 40.75 9.83 1.52
CA TYR A 198 41.09 8.47 1.12
C TYR A 198 40.82 7.47 2.24
N SER A 199 41.42 7.71 3.42
CA SER A 199 41.42 6.76 4.53
C SER A 199 40.04 6.55 5.11
N MET A 200 39.20 7.60 5.14
CA MET A 200 37.87 7.54 5.74
C MET A 200 36.77 7.19 4.75
N ARG A 201 36.97 7.39 3.44
CA ARG A 201 35.85 7.30 2.46
C ARG A 201 36.10 6.37 1.29
N LEU A 202 37.36 6.16 0.88
CA LEU A 202 37.69 5.38 -0.32
C LEU A 202 38.38 4.04 -0.01
N ARG A 203 39.24 3.98 1.02
CA ARG A 203 40.05 2.80 1.36
C ARG A 203 39.23 1.51 1.45
N ASP A 204 38.11 1.55 2.16
CA ASP A 204 37.32 0.35 2.42
C ASP A 204 36.51 -0.09 1.20
N THR A 205 36.12 0.85 0.34
CA THR A 205 35.27 0.57 -0.83
C THR A 205 36.04 0.35 -2.12
N ALA A 206 37.28 0.83 -2.18
CA ALA A 206 38.12 0.81 -3.37
C ALA A 206 39.62 0.69 -2.99
N SER A 207 39.94 -0.23 -2.07
CA SER A 207 41.30 -0.51 -1.57
C SER A 207 42.36 -0.76 -2.65
N ILE A 208 41.93 -1.09 -3.88
CA ILE A 208 42.80 -1.28 -5.04
C ILE A 208 43.37 0.02 -5.59
N ILE A 209 42.69 1.14 -5.35
CA ILE A 209 43.27 2.47 -5.48
C ILE A 209 44.21 2.64 -4.31
N ARG A 210 45.54 2.68 -4.54
CA ARG A 210 46.51 2.88 -3.46
C ARG A 210 46.43 4.32 -2.92
N SER A 211 46.79 4.53 -1.65
CA SER A 211 46.84 5.89 -1.08
C SER A 211 47.78 6.80 -1.87
N ALA A 212 48.98 6.30 -2.19
CA ALA A 212 49.98 7.06 -2.93
C ALA A 212 49.48 7.55 -4.31
N GLN A 213 48.83 6.69 -5.09
CA GLN A 213 48.30 7.07 -6.41
C GLN A 213 47.10 8.04 -6.29
N PHE A 214 46.28 7.92 -5.25
CA PHE A 214 45.16 8.81 -5.03
C PHE A 214 45.64 10.22 -4.63
N LEU A 215 46.58 10.30 -3.70
CA LEU A 215 47.19 11.56 -3.29
C LEU A 215 47.95 12.23 -4.44
N ARG A 216 48.68 11.45 -5.24
CA ARG A 216 49.37 11.93 -6.44
C ARG A 216 48.40 12.60 -7.42
N TRP A 217 47.28 11.95 -7.71
CA TRP A 217 46.22 12.51 -8.55
C TRP A 217 45.58 13.76 -7.94
N ARG A 218 45.21 13.74 -6.65
CA ARG A 218 44.62 14.91 -5.96
C ARG A 218 45.53 16.15 -6.02
N ARG A 219 46.85 15.96 -6.00
CA ARG A 219 47.83 17.05 -6.07
C ARG A 219 48.02 17.60 -7.47
N SER A 220 48.10 16.73 -8.47
CA SER A 220 48.64 17.07 -9.80
C SER A 220 47.63 16.97 -10.95
N GLY A 221 46.52 16.26 -10.74
CA GLY A 221 45.58 15.89 -11.80
C GLY A 221 46.09 14.78 -12.73
N LEU A 222 47.21 14.13 -12.40
CA LEU A 222 47.75 12.97 -13.11
C LEU A 222 47.27 11.68 -12.47
N ALA A 223 46.51 10.86 -13.20
CA ALA A 223 45.98 9.59 -12.74
C ALA A 223 46.76 8.39 -13.31
N PHE A 224 47.00 8.38 -14.61
CA PHE A 224 47.58 7.25 -15.34
C PHE A 224 48.98 7.62 -15.84
N GLU A 225 49.99 7.27 -15.04
CA GLU A 225 51.40 7.45 -15.35
C GLU A 225 51.98 6.13 -15.86
N HIS A 226 52.66 6.14 -17.01
CA HIS A 226 53.20 4.95 -17.67
C HIS A 226 54.68 5.15 -18.02
N ARG A 227 55.49 4.10 -17.80
CA ARG A 227 56.87 3.96 -18.28
C ARG A 227 57.82 5.11 -17.89
N ASP A 228 57.66 5.68 -16.70
CA ASP A 228 58.46 6.83 -16.20
C ASP A 228 58.58 8.00 -17.20
N ALA A 229 57.53 8.21 -18.01
CA ALA A 229 57.54 9.21 -19.07
C ALA A 229 57.23 10.64 -18.57
N ASP A 230 57.67 11.64 -19.34
CA ASP A 230 57.39 13.05 -19.07
C ASP A 230 56.01 13.49 -19.59
N TYR A 231 55.23 14.12 -18.71
CA TYR A 231 53.88 14.62 -18.97
C TYR A 231 53.86 16.15 -19.05
N GLU A 232 54.12 16.70 -20.25
CA GLU A 232 54.39 18.12 -20.44
C GLU A 232 53.27 18.88 -21.16
N ALA A 233 52.41 18.19 -21.94
CA ALA A 233 51.40 18.83 -22.77
C ALA A 233 50.04 18.91 -22.06
N SER A 234 49.40 20.08 -22.05
CA SER A 234 48.07 20.27 -21.44
C SER A 234 46.99 19.46 -22.17
N ASN A 235 46.20 18.71 -21.42
CA ASN A 235 45.05 17.98 -21.92
C ASN A 235 43.79 18.86 -21.98
N TYR A 236 43.59 19.57 -23.09
CA TYR A 236 42.41 20.42 -23.28
C TYR A 236 41.10 19.64 -23.47
N THR A 237 41.14 18.30 -23.56
CA THR A 237 39.92 17.50 -23.61
C THR A 237 39.16 17.48 -22.28
N LEU A 238 39.79 17.90 -21.18
CA LEU A 238 39.17 18.05 -19.87
C LEU A 238 38.69 19.50 -19.60
N ALA A 239 38.94 20.42 -20.54
CA ALA A 239 38.55 21.81 -20.41
C ALA A 239 37.09 22.03 -20.86
N SER A 240 36.32 22.80 -20.09
CA SER A 240 34.96 23.22 -20.47
C SER A 240 34.79 24.73 -20.33
N GLY A 241 33.86 25.31 -21.09
CA GLY A 241 33.55 26.74 -21.02
C GLY A 241 32.48 27.05 -19.97
N GLN A 242 32.75 27.96 -19.03
CA GLN A 242 31.78 28.38 -18.01
C GLN A 242 31.81 29.88 -17.74
N ILE A 243 30.67 30.42 -17.30
CA ILE A 243 30.58 31.80 -16.83
C ILE A 243 30.99 31.83 -15.37
N VAL A 244 32.14 32.44 -15.08
CA VAL A 244 32.70 32.58 -13.74
C VAL A 244 32.42 34.00 -13.23
N ARG A 245 32.09 34.11 -11.93
CA ARG A 245 31.99 35.41 -11.25
C ARG A 245 33.37 35.83 -10.78
N THR A 246 33.86 36.93 -11.34
CA THR A 246 35.10 37.59 -10.92
C THR A 246 34.78 38.83 -10.10
N LYS A 247 35.79 39.46 -9.49
CA LYS A 247 35.61 40.74 -8.78
C LYS A 247 35.15 41.88 -9.71
N GLU A 248 35.35 41.71 -11.02
CA GLU A 248 35.08 42.71 -12.07
C GLU A 248 33.78 42.43 -12.84
N GLY A 249 33.11 41.29 -12.60
CA GLY A 249 31.84 40.97 -13.25
C GLY A 249 31.63 39.48 -13.51
N ARG A 250 30.87 39.16 -14.57
CA ARG A 250 30.72 37.79 -15.08
C ARG A 250 31.57 37.65 -16.33
N GLU A 251 32.46 36.67 -16.34
CA GLU A 251 33.38 36.43 -17.45
C GLU A 251 33.25 34.98 -17.93
N GLY A 252 33.24 34.78 -19.25
CA GLY A 252 33.31 33.44 -19.82
C GLY A 252 34.75 32.94 -19.78
N ARG A 253 35.02 31.89 -19.02
CA ARG A 253 36.35 31.29 -18.88
C ARG A 253 36.30 29.83 -19.32
N ARG A 254 37.29 29.40 -20.10
CA ARG A 254 37.47 27.99 -20.49
C ARG A 254 38.62 27.40 -19.67
N SER A 255 38.30 26.45 -18.80
CA SER A 255 39.25 25.90 -17.81
C SER A 255 38.79 24.50 -17.37
N TYR A 256 39.52 23.87 -16.44
CA TYR A 256 39.13 22.59 -15.86
C TYR A 256 38.00 22.77 -14.84
N PHE A 257 36.78 22.39 -15.22
CA PHE A 257 35.60 22.43 -14.33
C PHE A 257 35.11 21.04 -13.90
N GLY A 258 35.93 19.99 -14.07
CA GLY A 258 35.62 18.60 -13.69
C GLY A 258 35.90 18.24 -12.23
N ASP A 259 35.79 16.96 -11.87
CA ASP A 259 35.97 16.50 -10.50
C ASP A 259 37.45 16.53 -10.08
N ILE A 260 37.74 17.07 -8.89
CA ILE A 260 39.09 17.09 -8.29
C ILE A 260 39.18 16.26 -7.01
N VAL A 261 38.13 15.48 -6.71
CA VAL A 261 37.96 14.72 -5.47
C VAL A 261 37.68 13.24 -5.72
N THR A 262 36.78 12.91 -6.63
CA THR A 262 36.45 11.52 -6.99
C THR A 262 37.25 11.12 -8.24
N SER A 263 38.23 10.22 -8.06
CA SER A 263 39.25 9.93 -9.08
C SER A 263 38.72 9.13 -10.29
N PRO A 264 39.31 9.30 -11.49
CA PRO A 264 38.94 8.54 -12.69
C PRO A 264 39.22 7.03 -12.59
N TYR A 265 39.98 6.58 -11.59
CA TYR A 265 40.25 5.15 -11.32
C TYR A 265 38.98 4.33 -11.10
N ILE A 266 37.88 4.96 -10.70
CA ILE A 266 36.65 4.27 -10.34
C ILE A 266 36.05 3.52 -11.53
N SER A 267 36.10 4.12 -12.73
CA SER A 267 35.39 3.60 -13.89
C SER A 267 36.03 2.33 -14.47
N TYR A 268 37.35 2.32 -14.61
CA TYR A 268 38.07 1.21 -15.25
C TYR A 268 38.98 0.43 -14.30
N GLY A 269 39.21 0.90 -13.06
CA GLY A 269 40.29 0.40 -12.20
C GLY A 269 39.84 -0.44 -11.00
N LEU A 270 38.53 -0.62 -10.79
CA LEU A 270 38.01 -1.31 -9.62
C LEU A 270 37.68 -2.78 -9.85
N VAL A 271 37.16 -3.10 -11.04
CA VAL A 271 36.63 -4.44 -11.38
C VAL A 271 37.31 -4.94 -12.64
N THR A 272 37.73 -6.19 -12.65
CA THR A 272 38.32 -6.91 -13.79
C THR A 272 37.97 -8.40 -13.72
N ASP A 273 37.92 -9.04 -14.89
CA ASP A 273 37.65 -10.46 -15.06
C ASP A 273 38.88 -11.33 -14.71
N LYS A 274 40.07 -10.74 -14.47
CA LYS A 274 41.31 -11.45 -14.12
C LYS A 274 41.51 -11.50 -12.60
N GLU A 275 41.17 -12.63 -11.98
CA GLU A 275 41.29 -12.81 -10.53
C GLU A 275 42.71 -12.53 -9.98
N ASP A 276 43.74 -12.85 -10.77
CA ASP A 276 45.14 -12.64 -10.41
C ASP A 276 45.50 -11.17 -10.09
N PHE A 277 44.75 -10.22 -10.62
CA PHE A 277 44.97 -8.78 -10.40
C PHE A 277 44.57 -8.33 -8.99
N TYR A 278 43.78 -9.13 -8.27
CA TYR A 278 43.39 -8.85 -6.87
C TYR A 278 44.32 -9.51 -5.85
N LYS A 279 45.39 -10.17 -6.28
CA LYS A 279 46.37 -10.78 -5.36
C LYS A 279 46.96 -9.72 -4.44
N ARG A 280 46.96 -9.99 -3.14
CA ARG A 280 47.56 -9.14 -2.12
C ARG A 280 48.86 -9.72 -1.59
N ARG A 281 49.82 -8.86 -1.26
CA ARG A 281 51.03 -9.18 -0.50
C ARG A 281 51.17 -8.16 0.62
N ASN A 282 51.28 -8.61 1.86
CA ASN A 282 51.29 -7.75 3.06
C ASN A 282 50.09 -6.79 3.12
N ASP A 283 48.90 -7.31 2.81
CA ASP A 283 47.63 -6.57 2.77
C ASP A 283 47.57 -5.40 1.76
N ILE A 284 48.51 -5.35 0.82
CA ILE A 284 48.53 -4.40 -0.29
C ILE A 284 48.33 -5.17 -1.59
N HIS A 285 47.43 -4.68 -2.45
CA HIS A 285 47.23 -5.26 -3.79
C HIS A 285 48.51 -5.16 -4.61
N VAL A 286 48.92 -6.26 -5.24
CA VAL A 286 50.11 -6.34 -6.08
C VAL A 286 49.93 -5.51 -7.35
N LYS A 287 48.73 -5.53 -7.94
CA LYS A 287 48.33 -4.63 -9.04
C LYS A 287 47.46 -3.51 -8.49
N SER A 288 47.63 -2.32 -9.06
CA SER A 288 46.94 -1.08 -8.70
C SER A 288 45.69 -0.86 -9.56
N ALA A 289 44.86 0.10 -9.19
CA ALA A 289 43.73 0.50 -10.03
C ALA A 289 44.17 1.01 -11.42
N SER A 290 45.39 1.55 -11.55
CA SER A 290 45.94 1.96 -12.85
C SER A 290 46.30 0.76 -13.71
N ASP A 291 46.86 -0.30 -13.11
CA ASP A 291 47.18 -1.55 -13.82
C ASP A 291 45.90 -2.24 -14.31
N ILE A 292 44.87 -2.29 -13.45
CA ILE A 292 43.55 -2.82 -13.82
C ILE A 292 42.92 -1.97 -14.94
N SER A 293 42.98 -0.65 -14.83
CA SER A 293 42.45 0.24 -15.88
C SER A 293 43.14 -0.01 -17.21
N LEU A 294 44.47 -0.17 -17.21
CA LEU A 294 45.25 -0.46 -18.41
C LEU A 294 44.82 -1.78 -19.04
N PHE A 295 44.70 -2.84 -18.23
CA PHE A 295 44.24 -4.14 -18.73
C PHE A 295 42.82 -4.08 -19.27
N ASN A 296 41.87 -3.50 -18.54
CA ASN A 296 40.46 -3.46 -18.93
C ASN A 296 40.24 -2.64 -20.22
N VAL A 297 40.91 -1.49 -20.35
CA VAL A 297 40.84 -0.70 -21.58
C VAL A 297 41.52 -1.44 -22.73
N MET A 298 42.65 -2.12 -22.49
CA MET A 298 43.32 -2.94 -23.50
C MET A 298 42.45 -4.11 -23.96
N ASP A 299 41.75 -4.78 -23.04
CA ASP A 299 40.80 -5.87 -23.34
C ASP A 299 39.62 -5.35 -24.17
N MET A 300 39.06 -4.19 -23.79
CA MET A 300 38.03 -3.50 -24.56
C MET A 300 38.51 -3.11 -25.97
N CYS A 301 39.75 -2.64 -26.09
CA CYS A 301 40.36 -2.34 -27.39
C CYS A 301 40.51 -3.59 -28.26
N ALA A 302 40.92 -4.71 -27.67
CA ALA A 302 41.07 -5.99 -28.37
C ALA A 302 39.72 -6.52 -28.84
N GLU A 303 38.71 -6.48 -27.96
CA GLU A 303 37.35 -6.91 -28.26
C GLU A 303 36.73 -6.07 -29.38
N MET A 304 36.95 -4.76 -29.37
CA MET A 304 36.47 -3.86 -30.43
C MET A 304 37.19 -4.06 -31.76
N ALA A 305 38.50 -4.28 -31.74
CA ALA A 305 39.30 -4.40 -32.96
C ALA A 305 39.24 -5.79 -33.62
N THR A 306 39.05 -6.85 -32.83
CA THR A 306 39.17 -8.25 -33.30
C THR A 306 37.92 -9.09 -33.01
N GLY A 307 37.02 -8.61 -32.16
CA GLY A 307 35.91 -9.42 -31.64
C GLY A 307 36.29 -10.44 -30.58
N GLN A 308 37.57 -10.56 -30.26
CA GLN A 308 38.08 -11.49 -29.28
C GLN A 308 38.63 -10.74 -28.06
N ARG A 309 38.42 -11.31 -26.88
CA ARG A 309 39.01 -10.81 -25.63
C ARG A 309 40.43 -11.31 -25.45
N VAL A 310 41.22 -10.60 -24.64
CA VAL A 310 42.58 -10.96 -24.29
C VAL A 310 42.62 -12.23 -23.44
N GLN A 311 43.09 -13.33 -24.03
CA GLN A 311 43.25 -14.62 -23.35
C GLN A 311 44.70 -14.85 -22.86
N GLY A 312 44.89 -15.68 -21.82
CA GLY A 312 46.21 -16.04 -21.28
C GLY A 312 46.75 -15.16 -20.14
N GLU A 313 48.01 -15.44 -19.74
CA GLU A 313 48.77 -14.67 -18.76
C GLU A 313 49.20 -13.32 -19.34
N VAL A 314 48.89 -12.24 -18.62
CA VAL A 314 49.22 -10.87 -19.00
C VAL A 314 50.27 -10.33 -18.03
N ASP A 315 51.39 -9.87 -18.58
CA ASP A 315 52.50 -9.31 -17.84
C ASP A 315 52.63 -7.82 -18.17
N LEU A 316 51.85 -6.98 -17.49
CA LEU A 316 51.81 -5.52 -17.74
C LEU A 316 53.17 -4.82 -17.52
N ASP A 317 54.11 -5.47 -16.84
CA ASP A 317 55.44 -4.92 -16.56
C ASP A 317 56.42 -5.24 -17.70
N SER A 318 56.00 -6.06 -18.67
CA SER A 318 56.74 -6.40 -19.89
C SER A 318 56.49 -5.36 -20.99
N PRO A 319 57.50 -5.00 -21.81
CA PRO A 319 57.31 -4.20 -23.02
C PRO A 319 56.47 -4.89 -24.09
N ALA A 320 56.22 -6.19 -23.95
CA ALA A 320 55.23 -6.97 -24.69
C ALA A 320 54.35 -7.72 -23.68
N PRO A 321 53.25 -7.10 -23.20
CA PRO A 321 52.48 -7.61 -22.06
C PRO A 321 51.63 -8.85 -22.38
N LEU A 322 51.46 -9.17 -23.66
CA LEU A 322 50.75 -10.36 -24.13
C LEU A 322 51.77 -11.42 -24.56
N LYS A 323 51.93 -12.49 -23.77
CA LYS A 323 52.97 -13.51 -24.01
C LYS A 323 52.64 -14.51 -25.13
N THR A 324 51.36 -14.72 -25.46
CA THR A 324 50.90 -15.58 -26.57
C THR A 324 49.45 -15.25 -26.91
N VAL A 325 49.20 -14.36 -27.87
CA VAL A 325 47.92 -14.34 -28.59
C VAL A 325 48.24 -14.02 -30.05
N ALA A 326 48.09 -15.03 -30.92
CA ALA A 326 47.92 -14.77 -32.35
C ALA A 326 46.49 -14.24 -32.49
N LEU A 327 46.31 -12.93 -32.29
CA LEU A 327 45.10 -12.26 -32.76
C LEU A 327 45.26 -12.26 -34.28
N GLU A 328 44.67 -13.23 -34.97
CA GLU A 328 44.63 -13.18 -36.43
C GLU A 328 43.86 -11.90 -36.80
N PRO A 329 44.47 -10.96 -37.54
CA PRO A 329 43.80 -9.76 -37.99
C PRO A 329 42.87 -10.14 -39.13
N GLU A 330 41.81 -10.89 -38.84
CA GLU A 330 40.61 -10.72 -39.65
C GLU A 330 40.12 -9.31 -39.33
N LEU A 331 40.46 -8.37 -40.22
CA LEU A 331 39.76 -7.08 -40.34
C LEU A 331 38.29 -7.42 -40.55
N HIS A 332 37.57 -7.64 -39.46
CA HIS A 332 36.13 -7.79 -39.51
C HIS A 332 35.56 -6.42 -39.83
N ASP A 333 34.88 -6.31 -40.97
CA ASP A 333 34.08 -5.14 -41.40
C ASP A 333 32.96 -4.76 -40.39
N ASP A 334 32.84 -5.46 -39.27
CA ASP A 334 31.59 -5.56 -38.54
C ASP A 334 31.70 -5.03 -37.10
N VAL A 335 31.59 -3.70 -36.98
CA VAL A 335 30.67 -3.09 -35.99
C VAL A 335 29.20 -3.36 -36.39
N ALA A 336 28.95 -4.33 -37.30
CA ALA A 336 27.68 -4.62 -37.91
C ALA A 336 26.61 -4.85 -36.86
N GLY A 337 25.52 -4.11 -37.06
CA GLY A 337 24.39 -4.11 -36.14
C GLY A 337 24.55 -3.14 -34.98
N VAL A 338 25.36 -2.07 -35.06
CA VAL A 338 25.37 -1.03 -34.03
C VAL A 338 25.17 0.33 -34.67
N GLU A 339 24.27 1.13 -34.11
CA GLU A 339 24.07 2.53 -34.48
C GLU A 339 24.08 3.39 -33.22
N VAL A 340 24.83 4.49 -33.24
CA VAL A 340 24.94 5.45 -32.12
C VAL A 340 24.36 6.80 -32.56
N PHE A 341 23.24 7.19 -31.95
CA PHE A 341 22.50 8.41 -32.22
C PHE A 341 22.77 9.45 -31.13
N PHE A 342 23.44 10.55 -31.49
CA PHE A 342 23.62 11.68 -30.60
C PHE A 342 22.39 12.59 -30.65
N LEU A 343 21.69 12.73 -29.53
CA LEU A 343 20.49 13.56 -29.42
C LEU A 343 20.84 14.97 -28.91
N PRO A 344 19.99 16.00 -29.16
CA PRO A 344 20.23 17.33 -28.61
C PRO A 344 20.33 17.34 -27.08
N LEU A 345 21.13 18.25 -26.50
CA LEU A 345 21.32 18.34 -25.04
C LEU A 345 20.00 18.56 -24.28
N ALA A 346 19.03 19.23 -24.93
CA ALA A 346 17.70 19.51 -24.38
C ALA A 346 16.65 18.41 -24.69
N ALA A 347 17.06 17.25 -25.21
CA ALA A 347 16.13 16.19 -25.61
C ALA A 347 15.49 15.45 -24.43
N THR A 348 15.95 15.66 -23.20
CA THR A 348 15.45 14.99 -21.98
C THR A 348 13.95 15.17 -21.72
N ASP A 349 13.38 16.33 -22.04
CA ASP A 349 11.93 16.57 -21.90
C ASP A 349 11.15 16.02 -23.10
N ASP A 350 11.77 16.07 -24.30
CA ASP A 350 11.20 15.55 -25.53
C ASP A 350 11.00 14.03 -25.48
N ILE A 351 11.96 13.29 -24.92
CA ILE A 351 11.87 11.82 -24.79
C ILE A 351 10.76 11.37 -23.85
N LYS A 352 10.40 12.18 -22.86
CA LYS A 352 9.35 11.86 -21.87
C LYS A 352 7.93 12.14 -22.37
N SER A 353 7.79 12.92 -23.45
CA SER A 353 6.50 13.49 -23.84
C SER A 353 6.12 13.27 -25.31
N LYS A 354 7.09 13.07 -26.20
CA LYS A 354 6.83 12.90 -27.63
C LYS A 354 6.57 11.45 -27.97
N ALA A 355 5.44 11.19 -28.63
CA ALA A 355 4.99 9.86 -29.05
C ALA A 355 6.04 9.04 -29.82
N ARG A 356 6.97 9.68 -30.55
CA ARG A 356 8.05 8.97 -31.28
C ARG A 356 9.04 8.22 -30.37
N PHE A 357 9.04 8.52 -29.08
CA PHE A 357 9.88 7.87 -28.07
C PHE A 357 9.06 6.99 -27.12
N ALA A 358 7.74 6.95 -27.26
CA ALA A 358 6.88 6.09 -26.46
C ALA A 358 7.23 4.62 -26.71
N ASP A 359 7.36 3.83 -25.64
CA ASP A 359 7.69 2.40 -25.68
C ASP A 359 8.89 2.05 -26.58
N LEU A 360 9.86 2.97 -26.70
CA LEU A 360 10.97 2.79 -27.64
C LEU A 360 12.10 1.97 -27.03
N PHE A 361 12.42 2.20 -25.75
CA PHE A 361 13.66 1.71 -25.13
C PHE A 361 13.45 0.41 -24.36
N ASP A 362 14.32 -0.56 -24.62
CA ASP A 362 14.48 -1.80 -23.85
C ASP A 362 15.24 -1.53 -22.54
N LEU A 363 16.11 -0.53 -22.55
CA LEU A 363 16.93 -0.14 -21.41
C LEU A 363 17.20 1.36 -21.41
N ILE A 364 17.04 1.99 -20.25
CA ILE A 364 17.49 3.36 -20.00
C ILE A 364 18.57 3.32 -18.92
N TYR A 365 19.78 3.79 -19.23
CA TYR A 365 20.84 4.00 -18.26
C TYR A 365 20.93 5.48 -17.88
N VAL A 366 21.02 5.78 -16.58
CA VAL A 366 21.14 7.13 -16.05
C VAL A 366 22.38 7.26 -15.19
N GLY A 367 23.38 7.99 -15.69
CA GLY A 367 24.56 8.36 -14.93
C GLY A 367 24.24 9.35 -13.81
N ASN A 368 25.12 9.43 -12.81
CA ASN A 368 24.94 10.33 -11.65
C ASN A 368 24.76 11.81 -12.05
N SER A 369 25.39 12.26 -13.15
CA SER A 369 25.23 13.62 -13.73
C SER A 369 23.82 13.92 -14.22
N SER A 370 23.04 12.89 -14.47
CA SER A 370 21.72 12.96 -15.11
C SER A 370 20.61 12.48 -14.19
N ALA A 371 20.92 12.11 -12.94
CA ALA A 371 19.96 11.60 -11.96
C ALA A 371 18.82 12.59 -11.65
N GLN A 372 19.03 13.90 -11.85
CA GLN A 372 17.96 14.90 -11.73
C GLN A 372 16.83 14.72 -12.75
N PHE A 373 17.08 14.02 -13.86
CA PHE A 373 16.09 13.75 -14.90
C PHE A 373 15.29 12.48 -14.65
N VAL A 374 15.55 11.74 -13.57
CA VAL A 374 14.76 10.57 -13.16
C VAL A 374 13.45 11.04 -12.56
N ASP A 375 12.35 10.73 -13.24
CA ASP A 375 10.98 10.92 -12.77
C ASP A 375 10.05 9.89 -13.44
N ALA A 376 8.76 9.90 -13.06
CA ALA A 376 7.77 8.99 -13.61
C ALA A 376 7.58 9.10 -15.14
N GLY A 377 7.98 10.23 -15.75
CA GLY A 377 7.88 10.45 -17.19
C GLY A 377 8.80 9.55 -18.01
N LEU A 378 9.91 9.05 -17.44
CA LEU A 378 10.78 8.08 -18.13
C LEU A 378 10.08 6.73 -18.39
N LYS A 379 9.03 6.39 -17.63
CA LYS A 379 8.22 5.20 -17.89
C LYS A 379 7.53 5.25 -19.24
N HIS A 380 7.20 6.45 -19.74
CA HIS A 380 6.54 6.61 -21.04
C HIS A 380 7.38 6.07 -22.20
N CYS A 381 8.70 6.14 -22.08
CA CYS A 381 9.60 5.71 -23.16
C CYS A 381 10.20 4.31 -22.94
N LEU A 382 9.91 3.64 -21.81
CA LEU A 382 10.32 2.27 -21.53
C LEU A 382 9.28 1.29 -22.09
N LYS A 383 9.74 0.22 -22.73
CA LYS A 383 8.88 -0.92 -23.09
C LYS A 383 8.32 -1.60 -21.83
N ALA A 384 7.27 -2.41 -22.00
CA ALA A 384 6.61 -3.13 -20.90
C ALA A 384 7.58 -3.93 -20.01
N GLU A 385 8.57 -4.61 -20.61
CA GLU A 385 9.63 -5.35 -19.91
C GLU A 385 10.97 -4.59 -19.84
N GLY A 386 10.93 -3.29 -20.14
CA GLY A 386 12.11 -2.43 -20.17
C GLY A 386 12.66 -2.15 -18.78
N GLN A 387 13.96 -1.94 -18.69
CA GLN A 387 14.64 -1.65 -17.43
C GLN A 387 15.16 -0.21 -17.35
N LEU A 388 15.10 0.36 -16.15
CA LEU A 388 15.76 1.62 -15.82
C LEU A 388 16.93 1.33 -14.88
N VAL A 389 18.15 1.59 -15.33
CA VAL A 389 19.39 1.43 -14.56
C VAL A 389 19.93 2.80 -14.19
N ILE A 390 20.11 3.03 -12.89
CA ILE A 390 20.62 4.30 -12.37
C ILE A 390 21.96 4.06 -11.69
N GLU A 391 22.98 4.83 -12.07
CA GLU A 391 24.32 4.74 -11.49
C GLU A 391 24.30 5.01 -9.98
N ASN A 392 25.05 4.21 -9.20
CA ASN A 392 25.17 4.39 -7.76
C ASN A 392 26.23 5.46 -7.42
N VAL A 393 26.11 6.07 -6.24
CA VAL A 393 27.02 7.11 -5.72
C VAL A 393 28.07 6.56 -4.74
N ARG A 394 28.22 5.23 -4.66
CA ARG A 394 29.06 4.51 -3.67
C ARG A 394 30.47 5.08 -3.54
N HIS A 395 31.11 5.39 -4.67
CA HIS A 395 32.50 5.83 -4.74
C HIS A 395 32.65 7.36 -4.75
N MET A 396 31.56 8.13 -4.67
CA MET A 396 31.62 9.59 -4.60
C MET A 396 32.13 10.04 -3.22
N VAL A 397 33.33 10.60 -3.21
CA VAL A 397 34.09 10.88 -1.98
C VAL A 397 33.44 12.00 -1.15
N LEU A 398 32.73 12.97 -1.73
CA LEU A 398 32.18 14.12 -0.99
C LEU A 398 30.77 13.97 -0.44
N LEU A 399 30.07 12.88 -0.75
CA LEU A 399 28.72 12.69 -0.26
C LEU A 399 28.74 12.16 1.18
N SER A 400 28.06 12.86 2.08
CA SER A 400 27.76 12.34 3.41
C SER A 400 26.85 11.12 3.32
N ALA A 401 26.79 10.31 4.39
CA ALA A 401 25.85 9.20 4.48
C ALA A 401 24.39 9.66 4.23
N GLU A 402 23.99 10.80 4.80
CA GLU A 402 22.65 11.41 4.58
C GLU A 402 22.41 11.79 3.10
N GLN A 403 23.40 12.33 2.40
CA GLN A 403 23.26 12.70 1.00
C GLN A 403 23.21 11.48 0.08
N ARG A 404 23.96 10.42 0.39
CA ARG A 404 23.87 9.12 -0.29
C ARG A 404 22.48 8.51 -0.09
N GLN A 405 21.93 8.60 1.12
CA GLN A 405 20.58 8.15 1.40
C GLN A 405 19.52 8.99 0.67
N LEU A 406 19.66 10.33 0.64
CA LEU A 406 18.75 11.19 -0.12
C LEU A 406 18.77 10.90 -1.63
N TYR A 407 19.95 10.57 -2.18
CA TYR A 407 20.09 10.11 -3.57
C TYR A 407 19.32 8.81 -3.78
N VAL A 408 19.51 7.81 -2.91
CA VAL A 408 18.75 6.56 -2.90
C VAL A 408 17.26 6.86 -2.84
N ASP A 409 16.78 7.59 -1.84
CA ASP A 409 15.35 7.91 -1.64
C ASP A 409 14.72 8.58 -2.87
N LYS A 410 15.44 9.50 -3.53
CA LYS A 410 14.97 10.15 -4.75
C LYS A 410 14.89 9.19 -5.95
N THR A 411 15.89 8.33 -6.12
CA THR A 411 15.89 7.29 -7.17
C THR A 411 14.86 6.19 -6.88
N CYS A 412 14.56 5.95 -5.61
CA CYS A 412 13.59 4.97 -5.15
C CYS A 412 12.15 5.32 -5.51
N LEU A 413 11.79 6.59 -5.67
CA LEU A 413 10.44 7.02 -6.05
C LEU A 413 9.97 6.52 -7.44
N ALA A 414 10.80 5.83 -8.21
CA ALA A 414 10.50 5.41 -9.59
C ALA A 414 10.00 3.94 -9.76
N GLY A 415 10.15 3.02 -8.79
CA GLY A 415 9.61 1.65 -8.89
C GLY A 415 10.26 0.61 -7.95
N ASP A 416 10.06 -0.68 -8.21
CA ASP A 416 10.70 -1.79 -7.49
C ASP A 416 12.19 -1.86 -7.82
N ILE A 417 13.04 -1.73 -6.80
CA ILE A 417 14.49 -1.63 -6.98
C ILE A 417 15.19 -2.93 -6.61
N GLN A 418 15.94 -3.47 -7.56
CA GLN A 418 17.06 -4.37 -7.28
C GLN A 418 18.34 -3.52 -7.19
N GLN A 419 18.99 -3.53 -6.03
CA GLN A 419 20.25 -2.81 -5.84
C GLN A 419 21.44 -3.74 -6.07
N THR A 420 22.39 -3.31 -6.90
CA THR A 420 23.72 -3.92 -6.99
C THR A 420 24.77 -3.02 -6.33
N ALA A 421 26.01 -3.51 -6.23
CA ALA A 421 27.15 -2.73 -5.74
C ALA A 421 27.33 -1.38 -6.45
N ASP A 422 26.95 -1.32 -7.73
CA ASP A 422 27.37 -0.28 -8.67
C ASP A 422 26.18 0.46 -9.33
N ALA A 423 24.96 -0.09 -9.27
CA ALA A 423 23.76 0.52 -9.84
C ALA A 423 22.46 0.14 -9.09
N PHE A 424 21.42 0.97 -9.25
CA PHE A 424 20.03 0.66 -8.91
C PHE A 424 19.30 0.24 -10.19
N ILE A 425 18.75 -0.96 -10.21
CA ILE A 425 17.94 -1.50 -11.31
C ILE A 425 16.48 -1.36 -10.89
N ILE A 426 15.69 -0.64 -11.67
CA ILE A 426 14.25 -0.56 -11.50
C ILE A 426 13.63 -1.38 -12.63
N ASN A 427 13.07 -2.52 -12.25
CA ASN A 427 12.26 -3.31 -13.16
C ASN A 427 10.91 -2.62 -13.30
N ASN A 428 10.33 -2.64 -14.50
CA ASN A 428 8.96 -2.18 -14.71
C ASN A 428 7.91 -3.19 -14.16
N THR A 429 8.25 -3.92 -13.10
CA THR A 429 7.40 -4.85 -12.36
C THR A 429 6.87 -4.19 -11.09
N PHE A 430 5.61 -4.45 -10.74
CA PHE A 430 4.87 -3.81 -9.66
C PHE A 430 5.25 -4.29 -8.24
N GLY A 431 5.52 -3.36 -7.31
CA GLY A 431 5.71 -3.61 -5.87
C GLY A 431 6.04 -2.33 -5.06
N ALA A 432 5.85 -2.37 -3.74
CA ALA A 432 5.74 -1.20 -2.85
C ALA A 432 7.05 -0.80 -2.14
N LEU A 433 7.35 0.50 -2.08
CA LEU A 433 8.60 1.08 -1.55
C LEU A 433 8.68 1.21 -0.02
N VAL A 434 9.75 0.69 0.58
CA VAL A 434 10.16 0.92 1.98
C VAL A 434 11.07 2.16 2.05
N LEU A 435 10.72 3.17 2.84
CA LEU A 435 11.42 4.47 2.94
C LEU A 435 12.53 4.51 4.02
N SER A 436 12.41 3.76 5.12
CA SER A 436 13.47 3.65 6.15
C SER A 436 13.22 2.52 7.15
N LYS A 437 14.26 2.03 7.83
CA LYS A 437 14.18 0.98 8.85
C LYS A 437 14.96 1.37 10.11
N LEU A 438 14.33 1.37 11.27
CA LEU A 438 14.91 1.67 12.58
C LEU A 438 14.81 0.43 13.47
N ALA A 439 15.94 -0.13 13.90
CA ALA A 439 15.98 -1.21 14.87
C ALA A 439 16.40 -0.67 16.24
N ILE A 440 15.56 -0.90 17.26
CA ILE A 440 15.81 -0.52 18.65
C ILE A 440 15.91 -1.81 19.46
N ASN A 441 17.09 -2.05 20.05
CA ASN A 441 17.28 -3.10 21.04
C ASN A 441 17.04 -2.50 22.42
N TYR A 442 16.01 -2.99 23.10
CA TYR A 442 15.69 -2.59 24.47
C TYR A 442 16.12 -3.69 25.44
N VAL A 443 16.96 -3.28 26.40
CA VAL A 443 17.27 -4.06 27.60
C VAL A 443 16.71 -3.28 28.79
N PRO A 444 15.89 -3.87 29.67
CA PRO A 444 15.32 -3.18 30.82
C PRO A 444 16.39 -2.51 31.68
N ARG A 445 16.16 -1.27 32.15
CA ARG A 445 17.07 -0.63 33.11
C ARG A 445 17.08 -1.43 34.41
N ASN A 446 18.27 -1.72 34.95
CA ASN A 446 18.52 -2.59 36.10
C ASN A 446 18.24 -4.09 35.86
N ALA A 447 18.23 -4.53 34.60
CA ALA A 447 18.19 -5.95 34.25
C ALA A 447 19.34 -6.73 34.92
N SER A 448 19.01 -7.78 35.65
CA SER A 448 19.97 -8.86 35.93
C SER A 448 20.41 -9.48 34.59
N ALA A 449 21.53 -10.22 34.58
CA ALA A 449 21.98 -10.94 33.38
C ALA A 449 20.93 -11.93 32.80
N CYS A 450 19.82 -12.17 33.52
CA CYS A 450 18.74 -13.07 33.14
C CYS A 450 17.43 -12.35 32.77
N ALA A 451 17.45 -11.06 32.46
CA ALA A 451 16.25 -10.35 32.01
C ALA A 451 15.92 -10.62 30.53
N PRO A 452 14.64 -10.76 30.15
CA PRO A 452 14.21 -10.82 28.75
C PRO A 452 14.71 -9.62 27.93
N THR A 453 15.11 -9.87 26.68
CA THR A 453 15.54 -8.85 25.73
C THR A 453 14.52 -8.68 24.63
N VAL A 454 14.32 -7.44 24.19
CA VAL A 454 13.36 -7.12 23.13
C VAL A 454 14.06 -6.35 22.01
N THR A 455 13.80 -6.77 20.77
CA THR A 455 14.22 -6.06 19.56
C THR A 455 12.98 -5.58 18.83
N VAL A 456 12.86 -4.27 18.68
CA VAL A 456 11.84 -3.62 17.86
C VAL A 456 12.47 -3.23 16.54
N VAL A 457 11.77 -3.46 15.44
CA VAL A 457 12.13 -3.03 14.11
C VAL A 457 10.96 -2.24 13.51
N ALA A 458 11.11 -0.94 13.40
CA ALA A 458 10.20 -0.07 12.68
C ALA A 458 10.63 0.06 11.21
N THR A 459 9.71 -0.06 10.27
CA THR A 459 9.93 -0.01 8.83
C THR A 459 8.94 1.00 8.25
N VAL A 460 9.42 2.19 7.91
CA VAL A 460 8.61 3.23 7.26
C VAL A 460 8.39 2.81 5.82
N GLN A 461 7.15 2.85 5.37
CA GLN A 461 6.75 2.55 4.00
C GLN A 461 6.25 3.82 3.32
N ALA A 462 6.56 3.97 2.03
CA ALA A 462 5.83 4.91 1.19
C ALA A 462 4.37 4.46 1.16
N SER A 463 3.42 5.40 1.14
CA SER A 463 2.00 5.03 1.07
C SER A 463 1.76 4.15 -0.15
N ALA A 464 1.56 2.86 0.09
CA ALA A 464 1.35 1.84 -0.93
C ALA A 464 -0.13 1.46 -1.02
N SER A 465 -1.03 2.23 -0.40
CA SER A 465 -2.46 1.96 -0.41
C SER A 465 -3.26 3.26 -0.46
N ASN A 466 -4.55 3.13 -0.78
CA ASN A 466 -5.53 4.21 -0.95
C ASN A 466 -5.80 5.06 0.31
N ILE A 467 -4.91 5.02 1.31
CA ILE A 467 -5.01 5.81 2.54
C ILE A 467 -3.92 6.88 2.55
N ASN A 468 -4.36 8.12 2.72
CA ASN A 468 -3.50 9.28 2.75
C ASN A 468 -2.78 9.38 4.10
N GLY A 469 -1.49 9.04 4.13
CA GLY A 469 -0.66 9.21 5.32
C GLY A 469 0.67 8.47 5.24
N LEU A 470 1.55 8.77 6.20
CA LEU A 470 2.80 8.04 6.39
C LEU A 470 2.52 6.69 7.05
N MET A 471 2.89 5.60 6.37
CA MET A 471 2.78 4.24 6.90
C MET A 471 4.08 3.84 7.61
N VAL A 472 3.94 3.18 8.75
CA VAL A 472 5.06 2.57 9.48
C VAL A 472 4.63 1.19 9.96
N ASP A 473 5.41 0.17 9.59
CA ASP A 473 5.27 -1.20 10.06
C ASP A 473 6.22 -1.45 11.22
N TRP A 474 5.69 -2.00 12.31
CA TRP A 474 6.38 -2.18 13.57
C TRP A 474 6.44 -3.67 13.91
N GLN A 475 7.62 -4.27 13.77
CA GLN A 475 7.88 -5.66 14.13
C GLN A 475 8.55 -5.73 15.51
N LEU A 476 7.94 -6.45 16.46
CA LEU A 476 8.54 -6.76 17.76
C LEU A 476 9.01 -8.22 17.78
N ASN A 477 10.25 -8.42 18.23
CA ASN A 477 10.83 -9.72 18.55
C ASN A 477 11.25 -9.71 20.02
N ALA A 478 10.92 -10.76 20.77
CA ALA A 478 11.31 -10.93 22.16
C ALA A 478 12.08 -12.25 22.33
N SER A 479 13.17 -12.19 23.10
CA SER A 479 14.00 -13.35 23.45
C SER A 479 14.12 -13.45 24.96
N VAL A 480 13.83 -14.62 25.52
CA VAL A 480 13.92 -14.89 26.95
C VAL A 480 15.19 -15.71 27.24
N PRO A 481 16.14 -15.21 28.04
CA PRO A 481 17.36 -15.96 28.36
C PRO A 481 17.08 -17.29 29.07
N SER A 482 17.96 -18.27 28.88
CA SER A 482 17.85 -19.60 29.51
C SER A 482 17.93 -19.59 31.03
N CYS A 483 18.46 -18.51 31.63
CA CYS A 483 18.57 -18.37 33.08
C CYS A 483 17.37 -17.63 33.72
N PHE A 484 16.36 -17.26 32.92
CA PHE A 484 15.10 -16.71 33.44
C PHE A 484 14.29 -17.80 34.15
N THR A 485 13.87 -17.56 35.39
CA THR A 485 13.16 -18.57 36.21
C THR A 485 11.65 -18.35 36.26
N GLY A 486 11.14 -17.32 35.58
CA GLY A 486 9.71 -16.98 35.53
C GLY A 486 9.04 -17.38 34.21
N GLU A 487 7.81 -16.91 34.05
CA GLU A 487 7.08 -16.92 32.79
C GLU A 487 6.62 -15.49 32.49
N LEU A 488 6.81 -15.05 31.25
CA LEU A 488 6.28 -13.78 30.77
C LEU A 488 4.86 -14.01 30.23
N SER A 489 3.86 -13.43 30.91
CA SER A 489 2.43 -13.60 30.58
C SER A 489 1.85 -12.51 29.69
N SER A 490 2.51 -11.34 29.59
CA SER A 490 2.08 -10.23 28.73
C SER A 490 3.24 -9.38 28.22
N LEU A 491 3.03 -8.74 27.06
CA LEU A 491 3.94 -7.77 26.43
C LEU A 491 3.19 -6.47 26.12
N LEU A 492 3.63 -5.35 26.69
CA LEU A 492 3.08 -4.02 26.40
C LEU A 492 3.73 -3.46 25.12
N TRP A 493 2.99 -3.40 24.01
CA TRP A 493 3.52 -3.01 22.70
C TRP A 493 2.41 -2.79 21.66
N LEU A 494 2.42 -1.78 20.80
CA LEU A 494 2.87 -0.41 21.04
C LEU A 494 1.91 0.20 22.08
N SER A 495 2.31 0.20 23.34
CA SER A 495 1.53 0.74 24.46
C SER A 495 2.09 2.09 24.88
N ASP A 496 1.39 2.77 25.78
CA ASP A 496 1.78 4.01 26.44
C ASP A 496 1.96 5.17 25.47
N LEU A 497 1.21 5.15 24.36
CA LEU A 497 1.13 6.28 23.44
C LEU A 497 0.30 7.39 24.11
N THR A 498 0.98 8.38 24.66
CA THR A 498 0.35 9.55 25.28
C THR A 498 -0.01 10.59 24.24
N MET A 499 -1.22 11.15 24.31
CA MET A 499 -1.64 12.29 23.49
C MET A 499 -2.32 13.35 24.35
N ASN A 500 -2.19 14.62 23.96
CA ASN A 500 -2.92 15.71 24.61
C ASN A 500 -4.41 15.60 24.24
N MET A 501 -5.25 15.29 25.22
CA MET A 501 -6.67 15.05 24.98
C MET A 501 -7.46 16.28 24.55
N THR A 502 -7.00 17.48 24.85
CA THR A 502 -7.64 18.69 24.31
C THR A 502 -7.54 18.75 22.78
N GLU A 503 -6.58 18.02 22.21
CA GLU A 503 -6.38 17.87 20.77
C GLU A 503 -7.17 16.69 20.18
N VAL A 504 -7.56 15.67 20.94
CA VAL A 504 -8.35 14.55 20.40
C VAL A 504 -9.79 14.99 20.14
N GLN A 505 -10.23 14.82 18.90
CA GLN A 505 -11.59 15.12 18.46
C GLN A 505 -12.47 13.87 18.44
N GLU A 506 -11.89 12.74 18.02
CA GLU A 506 -12.59 11.46 17.96
C GLU A 506 -11.64 10.28 18.23
N THR A 507 -12.16 9.20 18.79
CA THR A 507 -11.50 7.90 18.86
C THR A 507 -12.38 6.83 18.23
N PHE A 508 -11.82 6.01 17.33
CA PHE A 508 -12.49 4.82 16.82
C PHE A 508 -12.07 3.58 17.61
N MET A 509 -13.06 2.78 18.00
CA MET A 509 -12.87 1.49 18.65
C MET A 509 -13.59 0.39 17.83
N PRO A 510 -12.98 -0.80 17.66
CA PRO A 510 -13.47 -1.85 16.76
C PRO A 510 -14.54 -2.73 17.41
N PHE A 511 -15.58 -2.12 17.97
CA PHE A 511 -16.76 -2.82 18.48
C PHE A 511 -17.80 -2.96 17.37
N LEU A 512 -18.34 -4.15 17.11
CA LEU A 512 -19.35 -4.35 16.06
C LEU A 512 -20.55 -3.39 16.21
N PRO A 513 -20.89 -2.55 15.20
CA PRO A 513 -20.36 -2.51 13.83
C PRO A 513 -19.26 -1.46 13.57
N GLY A 514 -18.88 -0.70 14.59
CA GLY A 514 -17.87 0.35 14.63
C GLY A 514 -18.33 1.44 15.61
N VAL A 515 -17.46 1.92 16.50
CA VAL A 515 -17.83 2.95 17.50
C VAL A 515 -16.89 4.15 17.40
N ILE A 516 -17.46 5.34 17.38
CA ILE A 516 -16.74 6.62 17.47
C ILE A 516 -17.07 7.28 18.81
N MET A 517 -16.05 7.51 19.63
CA MET A 517 -16.12 8.36 20.82
C MET A 517 -15.77 9.80 20.44
N THR A 518 -16.56 10.78 20.86
CA THR A 518 -16.37 12.22 20.58
C THR A 518 -15.43 12.87 21.60
N ALA A 519 -15.02 14.11 21.34
CA ALA A 519 -14.16 14.90 22.22
C ALA A 519 -14.69 15.01 23.68
N ALA A 520 -16.01 14.98 23.87
CA ALA A 520 -16.64 15.11 25.18
C ALA A 520 -16.28 13.96 26.14
N ASN A 521 -15.92 12.78 25.61
CA ASN A 521 -15.44 11.65 26.41
C ASN A 521 -14.13 11.94 27.16
N PHE A 522 -13.33 12.89 26.66
CA PHE A 522 -11.99 13.17 27.18
C PHE A 522 -11.93 14.43 28.05
N GLN A 523 -13.05 15.15 28.21
CA GLN A 523 -13.10 16.43 28.93
C GLN A 523 -13.51 16.31 30.41
N ASN A 524 -14.00 15.14 30.87
CA ASN A 524 -14.43 14.92 32.25
C ASN A 524 -13.72 13.70 32.90
N VAL A 525 -12.55 13.94 33.49
CA VAL A 525 -11.71 12.92 34.16
C VAL A 525 -12.45 12.21 35.29
N SER A 526 -13.37 12.89 35.99
CA SER A 526 -14.14 12.35 37.12
C SER A 526 -15.27 11.39 36.74
N SER A 527 -15.65 11.32 35.46
CA SER A 527 -16.78 10.52 34.97
C SER A 527 -16.36 9.20 34.30
N PHE A 528 -15.06 8.95 34.18
CA PHE A 528 -14.53 7.77 33.51
C PHE A 528 -14.06 6.77 34.58
N PRO A 529 -14.77 5.65 34.80
CA PRO A 529 -14.23 4.60 35.65
C PRO A 529 -12.92 4.08 35.03
N TYR A 530 -11.88 4.03 35.86
CA TYR A 530 -10.52 3.63 35.54
C TYR A 530 -10.46 2.39 34.63
N SER A 531 -9.65 2.47 33.56
CA SER A 531 -9.31 1.41 32.59
C SER A 531 -10.48 0.68 31.93
N LYS A 532 -10.84 1.07 30.71
CA LYS A 532 -11.77 0.32 29.87
C LYS A 532 -10.99 -0.56 28.92
N THR A 533 -10.60 -1.71 29.43
CA THR A 533 -9.82 -2.71 28.70
C THR A 533 -10.75 -3.61 27.90
N GLN A 534 -10.46 -3.71 26.62
CA GLN A 534 -11.16 -4.56 25.69
C GLN A 534 -10.26 -5.69 25.23
N ASP A 535 -10.72 -6.93 25.38
CA ASP A 535 -10.00 -8.09 24.88
C ASP A 535 -10.38 -8.36 23.42
N TYR A 536 -9.36 -8.43 22.56
CA TYR A 536 -9.48 -9.04 21.24
C TYR A 536 -8.90 -10.46 21.28
N PRO A 537 -9.59 -11.45 20.69
CA PRO A 537 -10.98 -11.40 20.29
C PRO A 537 -11.92 -11.56 21.49
N GLY A 538 -13.16 -11.08 21.33
CA GLY A 538 -14.27 -11.29 22.28
C GLY A 538 -15.01 -10.00 22.65
N ARG A 539 -16.18 -10.15 23.30
CA ARG A 539 -17.05 -9.04 23.76
C ARG A 539 -17.27 -7.93 22.72
N GLY A 540 -17.40 -8.31 21.45
CA GLY A 540 -17.75 -7.41 20.36
C GLY A 540 -16.58 -6.75 19.67
N CYS A 541 -15.36 -6.92 20.20
CA CYS A 541 -14.14 -6.45 19.59
C CYS A 541 -13.72 -7.37 18.44
N PHE A 542 -13.86 -6.85 17.22
CA PHE A 542 -13.70 -7.66 16.01
C PHE A 542 -12.28 -7.64 15.42
N ALA A 543 -11.41 -6.74 15.88
CA ALA A 543 -10.05 -6.59 15.37
C ALA A 543 -9.12 -5.92 16.40
N ASP A 544 -7.82 -6.19 16.30
CA ASP A 544 -6.79 -5.35 16.91
C ASP A 544 -6.56 -4.11 16.04
N LEU A 545 -7.45 -3.12 16.20
CA LEU A 545 -7.46 -1.87 15.42
C LEU A 545 -7.84 -0.68 16.31
N PHE A 546 -7.24 0.47 16.05
CA PHE A 546 -7.44 1.68 16.82
C PHE A 546 -7.23 2.95 15.97
N SER A 547 -7.93 4.05 16.27
CA SER A 547 -7.64 5.34 15.65
C SER A 547 -8.03 6.56 16.48
N TRP A 548 -7.20 7.61 16.39
CA TRP A 548 -7.46 8.95 16.92
C TRP A 548 -7.51 10.01 15.83
N ARG A 549 -8.58 10.81 15.80
CA ARG A 549 -8.63 12.06 15.03
C ARG A 549 -8.19 13.21 15.94
N LEU A 550 -7.26 14.02 15.45
CA LEU A 550 -6.73 15.17 16.16
C LEU A 550 -7.34 16.48 15.64
N ARG A 551 -7.27 17.53 16.45
CA ARG A 551 -7.67 18.89 16.13
C ARG A 551 -6.75 19.40 15.02
N GLY A 552 -7.34 19.88 13.93
CA GLY A 552 -6.61 20.42 12.78
C GLY A 552 -7.11 21.81 12.41
N THR A 553 -6.34 22.51 11.58
CA THR A 553 -6.74 23.78 10.96
C THR A 553 -6.97 23.55 9.46
N GLY A 554 -8.11 24.01 8.92
CA GLY A 554 -8.46 23.85 7.50
C GLY A 554 -9.15 22.52 7.14
N THR A 555 -9.04 22.10 5.88
CA THR A 555 -9.76 20.94 5.29
C THR A 555 -9.11 19.57 5.57
N HIS A 556 -7.95 19.53 6.24
CA HIS A 556 -7.20 18.31 6.49
C HIS A 556 -7.11 18.07 8.00
N THR A 557 -7.95 17.17 8.52
CA THR A 557 -7.89 16.76 9.94
C THR A 557 -6.89 15.60 10.10
N PRO A 558 -5.79 15.78 10.86
CA PRO A 558 -4.81 14.73 11.04
C PRO A 558 -5.38 13.57 11.86
N ARG A 559 -5.05 12.34 11.47
CA ARG A 559 -5.46 11.10 12.12
C ARG A 559 -4.26 10.19 12.34
N PHE A 560 -4.22 9.56 13.51
CA PHE A 560 -3.38 8.42 13.83
C PHE A 560 -4.24 7.16 13.80
N SER A 561 -3.78 6.12 13.12
CA SER A 561 -4.42 4.80 13.12
C SER A 561 -3.38 3.71 13.33
N LEU A 562 -3.77 2.62 13.97
CA LEU A 562 -2.92 1.48 14.30
C LEU A 562 -3.73 0.18 14.15
N TRP A 563 -3.16 -0.86 13.54
CA TRP A 563 -3.75 -2.20 13.51
C TRP A 563 -2.72 -3.30 13.35
N ALA A 564 -3.04 -4.54 13.74
CA ALA A 564 -2.19 -5.69 13.44
C ALA A 564 -2.39 -6.22 12.01
N LEU A 565 -1.28 -6.51 11.34
CA LEU A 565 -1.24 -7.29 10.11
C LEU A 565 -1.31 -8.79 10.43
N PRO A 566 -1.88 -9.60 9.55
CA PRO A 566 -1.86 -11.05 9.71
C PRO A 566 -0.46 -11.64 9.61
N ASP A 567 -0.28 -12.79 10.25
CA ASP A 567 0.93 -13.59 10.09
C ASP A 567 1.01 -14.12 8.65
N ALA A 568 2.15 -13.87 7.99
CA ALA A 568 2.39 -14.28 6.60
C ALA A 568 2.26 -15.79 6.39
N ASP A 569 2.64 -16.59 7.39
CA ASP A 569 2.62 -18.05 7.32
C ASP A 569 1.29 -18.66 7.81
N ASN A 570 0.44 -17.88 8.50
CA ASN A 570 -0.81 -18.36 9.06
C ASN A 570 -1.82 -17.25 9.33
N TRP A 571 -2.66 -16.97 8.34
CA TRP A 571 -3.77 -16.00 8.45
C TRP A 571 -4.66 -16.22 9.70
N PHE A 572 -4.87 -17.48 10.09
CA PHE A 572 -5.80 -17.86 11.17
C PHE A 572 -5.21 -17.76 12.56
N ARG A 573 -3.93 -17.38 12.68
CA ARG A 573 -3.33 -17.17 13.98
C ARG A 573 -3.96 -15.96 14.65
N VAL A 574 -4.41 -16.16 15.89
CA VAL A 574 -4.92 -15.10 16.75
C VAL A 574 -3.83 -14.68 17.72
N HIS A 575 -3.67 -13.38 17.86
CA HIS A 575 -2.80 -12.76 18.85
C HIS A 575 -3.67 -12.02 19.86
N PRO A 576 -4.03 -12.65 20.99
CA PRO A 576 -4.95 -12.02 21.91
C PRO A 576 -4.33 -10.77 22.54
N VAL A 577 -5.09 -9.69 22.58
CA VAL A 577 -4.60 -8.40 23.04
C VAL A 577 -5.67 -7.65 23.81
N ALA A 578 -5.26 -7.06 24.92
CA ALA A 578 -6.05 -6.11 25.68
C ALA A 578 -5.78 -4.69 25.16
N LEU A 579 -6.84 -3.99 24.75
CA LEU A 579 -6.83 -2.63 24.19
C LEU A 579 -7.58 -1.67 25.11
N SER A 580 -6.95 -0.58 25.52
CA SER A 580 -7.59 0.40 26.40
C SER A 580 -7.15 1.83 26.11
N VAL A 581 -7.97 2.78 26.54
CA VAL A 581 -7.57 4.18 26.71
C VAL A 581 -7.66 4.50 28.20
N MET A 582 -6.54 4.88 28.81
CA MET A 582 -6.42 5.03 30.27
C MET A 582 -5.95 6.43 30.64
N ALA A 583 -6.45 6.98 31.76
CA ALA A 583 -5.95 8.21 32.36
C ALA A 583 -4.78 7.90 33.31
N ASN A 584 -3.79 8.79 33.37
CA ASN A 584 -2.72 8.74 34.37
C ASN A 584 -2.96 9.76 35.50
N ALA A 585 -2.10 9.75 36.51
CA ALA A 585 -2.20 10.63 37.69
C ALA A 585 -1.93 12.12 37.40
N LEU A 586 -1.60 12.49 36.17
CA LEU A 586 -1.31 13.85 35.70
C LEU A 586 -2.38 14.39 34.75
N ASP A 587 -3.56 13.75 34.70
CA ASP A 587 -4.67 14.04 33.78
C ASP A 587 -4.35 13.79 32.28
N ASP A 588 -3.21 13.16 31.94
CA ASP A 588 -2.93 12.73 30.57
C ASP A 588 -3.54 11.35 30.30
N TRP A 589 -4.00 11.13 29.07
CA TRP A 589 -4.52 9.84 28.62
C TRP A 589 -3.53 9.14 27.70
N TYR A 590 -3.46 7.82 27.80
CA TYR A 590 -2.59 6.98 26.97
C TYR A 590 -3.33 5.77 26.42
N TYR A 591 -2.88 5.31 25.25
CA TYR A 591 -3.32 4.05 24.66
C TYR A 591 -2.56 2.90 25.31
N HIS A 592 -3.29 1.93 25.84
CA HIS A 592 -2.75 0.72 26.44
C HIS A 592 -2.98 -0.46 25.50
N ARG A 593 -1.91 -1.19 25.16
CA ARG A 593 -1.96 -2.41 24.33
C ARG A 593 -1.12 -3.51 24.97
N ALA A 594 -1.78 -4.53 25.51
CA ALA A 594 -1.14 -5.65 26.20
C ALA A 594 -1.38 -6.97 25.46
N LEU A 595 -0.34 -7.47 24.80
CA LEU A 595 -0.35 -8.72 24.07
C LEU A 595 -0.19 -9.90 25.04
N ALA A 596 -1.12 -10.84 25.01
CA ALA A 596 -1.05 -12.03 25.85
C ALA A 596 -0.04 -13.04 25.28
N VAL A 597 0.90 -13.49 26.13
CA VAL A 597 1.95 -14.45 25.76
C VAL A 597 2.22 -15.44 26.89
N ALA A 598 3.00 -16.49 26.63
CA ALA A 598 3.45 -17.46 27.63
C ALA A 598 4.90 -17.85 27.33
N LEU A 599 5.84 -16.93 27.59
CA LEU A 599 7.25 -17.13 27.25
C LEU A 599 8.05 -17.60 28.47
N THR A 600 8.79 -18.69 28.31
CA THR A 600 9.62 -19.29 29.35
C THR A 600 11.11 -19.16 29.00
N ALA A 601 11.99 -19.68 29.86
CA ALA A 601 13.43 -19.71 29.63
C ALA A 601 13.78 -20.28 28.24
N GLY A 602 14.58 -19.54 27.46
CA GLY A 602 15.03 -19.94 26.12
C GLY A 602 14.02 -19.71 24.99
N SER A 603 12.82 -19.19 25.28
CA SER A 603 11.82 -18.91 24.25
C SER A 603 12.20 -17.72 23.36
N PHE A 604 11.88 -17.82 22.07
CA PHE A 604 11.86 -16.71 21.12
C PHE A 604 10.42 -16.47 20.67
N TYR A 605 10.02 -15.20 20.60
CA TYR A 605 8.69 -14.79 20.21
C TYR A 605 8.73 -13.67 19.20
N ARG A 606 7.96 -13.84 18.12
CA ARG A 606 7.73 -12.81 17.11
C ARG A 606 6.27 -12.38 17.23
N ALA A 607 6.05 -11.10 17.56
CA ALA A 607 4.71 -10.52 17.62
C ALA A 607 4.16 -10.26 16.20
N PRO A 608 2.84 -10.09 16.04
CA PRO A 608 2.29 -9.61 14.78
C PRO A 608 2.88 -8.24 14.44
N VAL A 609 3.07 -7.98 13.13
CA VAL A 609 3.49 -6.66 12.66
C VAL A 609 2.34 -5.70 12.90
N LEU A 610 2.60 -4.59 13.61
CA LEU A 610 1.63 -3.51 13.74
C LEU A 610 1.85 -2.49 12.64
N ARG A 611 0.80 -2.08 11.93
CA ARG A 611 0.84 -1.00 10.95
C ARG A 611 0.23 0.24 11.56
N SER A 612 0.99 1.34 11.58
CA SER A 612 0.48 2.66 11.93
C SER A 612 0.40 3.57 10.71
N VAL A 613 -0.60 4.44 10.67
CA VAL A 613 -0.74 5.51 9.66
C VAL A 613 -0.90 6.86 10.33
N VAL A 614 -0.11 7.83 9.90
CA VAL A 614 -0.18 9.22 10.35
C VAL A 614 -0.42 10.13 9.15
N GLY A 615 -1.59 10.76 9.07
CA GLY A 615 -1.92 11.61 7.93
C GLY A 615 -3.37 12.04 7.88
N PRO A 616 -3.79 12.70 6.79
CA PRO A 616 -5.17 13.11 6.58
C PRO A 616 -5.99 11.97 5.98
N HIS A 617 -6.65 11.15 6.82
CA HIS A 617 -7.54 10.08 6.36
C HIS A 617 -8.81 9.94 7.20
N THR A 618 -9.85 9.38 6.58
CA THR A 618 -11.16 9.10 7.20
C THR A 618 -11.21 7.69 7.81
N ILE A 619 -12.28 7.39 8.54
CA ILE A 619 -12.53 6.02 9.02
C ILE A 619 -12.89 5.08 7.86
N GLY A 620 -13.51 5.60 6.79
CA GLY A 620 -13.75 4.83 5.56
C GLY A 620 -12.44 4.43 4.89
N ASP A 621 -11.50 5.36 4.76
CA ASP A 621 -10.16 5.06 4.22
C ASP A 621 -9.43 4.02 5.09
N LEU A 622 -9.57 4.13 6.42
CA LEU A 622 -9.05 3.14 7.37
C LEU A 622 -9.69 1.76 7.16
N ALA A 623 -11.02 1.68 6.97
CA ALA A 623 -11.70 0.41 6.74
C ALA A 623 -11.21 -0.28 5.47
N LEU A 624 -11.04 0.47 4.37
CA LEU A 624 -10.53 -0.06 3.10
C LEU A 624 -9.05 -0.48 3.20
N ALA A 625 -8.22 0.34 3.85
CA ALA A 625 -6.81 0.00 4.05
C ALA A 625 -6.63 -1.21 4.97
N TRP A 626 -7.40 -1.29 6.06
CA TRP A 626 -7.40 -2.43 6.96
C TRP A 626 -7.89 -3.69 6.24
N ARG A 627 -8.97 -3.62 5.46
CA ARG A 627 -9.46 -4.73 4.63
C ARG A 627 -8.38 -5.26 3.69
N ALA A 628 -7.71 -4.37 2.95
CA ALA A 628 -6.69 -4.75 1.97
C ALA A 628 -5.45 -5.37 2.64
N THR A 629 -4.95 -4.74 3.69
CA THR A 629 -3.72 -5.17 4.39
C THR A 629 -3.94 -6.36 5.31
N SER A 630 -5.19 -6.57 5.75
CA SER A 630 -5.64 -7.79 6.41
C SER A 630 -6.10 -8.84 5.42
N ASN A 631 -5.73 -8.80 4.14
CA ASN A 631 -6.04 -9.87 3.17
C ASN A 631 -7.54 -10.25 3.03
N ILE A 632 -8.47 -9.45 3.56
CA ILE A 632 -9.91 -9.73 3.53
C ILE A 632 -10.42 -9.61 2.09
N THR A 633 -9.81 -8.73 1.28
CA THR A 633 -10.08 -8.58 -0.15
C THR A 633 -9.94 -9.88 -0.93
N ASN A 634 -9.08 -10.80 -0.47
CA ASN A 634 -8.83 -12.08 -1.13
C ASN A 634 -9.64 -13.24 -0.54
N LEU A 635 -10.47 -12.98 0.47
CA LEU A 635 -11.38 -14.00 1.01
C LEU A 635 -12.54 -14.24 0.03
N PRO A 636 -13.08 -15.48 -0.01
CA PRO A 636 -14.22 -15.77 -0.85
C PRO A 636 -15.43 -14.95 -0.39
N THR A 637 -16.11 -14.30 -1.33
CA THR A 637 -17.36 -13.59 -1.06
C THR A 637 -18.44 -14.55 -0.55
N ALA A 638 -19.48 -14.03 0.11
CA ALA A 638 -20.62 -14.83 0.55
C ALA A 638 -21.25 -15.60 -0.63
N ARG A 639 -21.32 -14.98 -1.83
CA ARG A 639 -21.76 -15.67 -3.05
C ARG A 639 -20.82 -16.80 -3.45
N GLN A 640 -19.50 -16.60 -3.38
CA GLN A 640 -18.53 -17.66 -3.70
C GLN A 640 -18.60 -18.83 -2.70
N LYS A 641 -18.84 -18.54 -1.41
CA LYS A 641 -18.99 -19.56 -0.37
C LYS A 641 -20.27 -20.39 -0.52
N TYR A 642 -21.39 -19.76 -0.89
CA TYR A 642 -22.72 -20.41 -0.82
C TYR A 642 -23.41 -20.61 -2.17
N GLY A 643 -22.83 -20.13 -3.27
CA GLY A 643 -23.37 -20.28 -4.62
C GLY A 643 -24.81 -19.78 -4.74
N ALA A 644 -25.67 -20.59 -5.37
CA ALA A 644 -27.08 -20.26 -5.60
C ALA A 644 -27.91 -20.14 -4.31
N THR A 645 -27.50 -20.79 -3.21
CA THR A 645 -28.21 -20.68 -1.92
C THR A 645 -28.16 -19.24 -1.39
N PHE A 646 -27.12 -18.48 -1.73
CA PHE A 646 -27.04 -17.07 -1.36
C PHE A 646 -28.13 -16.20 -1.99
N ASP A 647 -28.62 -16.56 -3.19
CA ASP A 647 -29.69 -15.80 -3.86
C ASP A 647 -31.03 -15.90 -3.13
N ALA A 648 -31.29 -17.04 -2.49
CA ALA A 648 -32.41 -17.19 -1.56
C ALA A 648 -32.11 -16.43 -0.26
N LEU A 649 -30.92 -16.63 0.32
CA LEU A 649 -30.55 -16.04 1.62
C LEU A 649 -30.70 -14.52 1.66
N LYS A 650 -30.25 -13.81 0.61
CA LYS A 650 -30.29 -12.35 0.59
C LYS A 650 -31.69 -11.76 0.50
N LYS A 651 -32.68 -12.57 0.12
CA LYS A 651 -34.09 -12.19 0.04
C LYS A 651 -34.88 -12.57 1.28
N MET A 652 -34.28 -13.34 2.18
CA MET A 652 -34.97 -13.89 3.34
C MET A 652 -34.54 -13.20 4.62
N VAL A 653 -35.54 -12.88 5.43
CA VAL A 653 -35.36 -12.46 6.81
C VAL A 653 -34.93 -13.68 7.62
N LEU A 654 -33.96 -13.54 8.53
CA LEU A 654 -33.59 -14.63 9.42
C LEU A 654 -34.76 -14.93 10.37
N MET A 655 -35.25 -16.16 10.31
CA MET A 655 -36.17 -16.71 11.30
C MET A 655 -35.41 -17.62 12.25
N LYS A 656 -35.23 -17.17 13.50
CA LYS A 656 -34.55 -17.97 14.51
C LYS A 656 -35.52 -18.91 15.22
N VAL A 657 -35.07 -20.16 15.43
CA VAL A 657 -35.71 -21.18 16.27
C VAL A 657 -34.68 -21.70 17.27
N ASP A 658 -34.97 -21.63 18.56
CA ASP A 658 -34.09 -22.14 19.60
C ASP A 658 -34.33 -23.64 19.87
N ALA A 659 -33.30 -24.36 20.31
CA ALA A 659 -33.41 -25.81 20.55
C ALA A 659 -34.49 -26.19 21.59
N GLN A 660 -34.80 -25.28 22.52
CA GLN A 660 -35.89 -25.44 23.48
C GLN A 660 -37.28 -25.43 22.80
N GLU A 661 -37.42 -24.69 21.70
CA GLU A 661 -38.67 -24.57 20.94
C GLU A 661 -38.95 -25.84 20.11
N LEU A 662 -37.92 -26.66 19.84
CA LEU A 662 -38.06 -27.96 19.16
C LEU A 662 -38.76 -29.04 20.01
N SER A 663 -38.95 -28.80 21.31
CA SER A 663 -39.59 -29.74 22.24
C SER A 663 -38.94 -31.14 22.26
N ARG A 664 -37.64 -31.24 21.94
CA ARG A 664 -36.86 -32.49 21.95
C ARG A 664 -36.15 -32.67 23.30
N PRO A 665 -36.46 -33.72 24.10
CA PRO A 665 -35.77 -34.02 25.35
C PRO A 665 -34.26 -34.20 25.19
N PHE A 666 -33.48 -33.84 26.23
CA PHE A 666 -32.00 -33.87 26.18
C PHE A 666 -31.43 -35.27 25.86
N ASP A 667 -32.09 -36.33 26.35
CA ASP A 667 -31.70 -37.73 26.13
C ASP A 667 -31.94 -38.23 24.70
N GLN A 668 -32.68 -37.49 23.89
CA GLN A 668 -32.84 -37.74 22.46
C GLN A 668 -31.74 -37.11 21.60
N TYR A 669 -30.80 -36.39 22.21
CA TYR A 669 -29.57 -35.95 21.56
C TYR A 669 -28.42 -36.97 21.79
N PRO A 670 -27.44 -37.08 20.86
CA PRO A 670 -26.37 -38.08 20.93
C PRO A 670 -25.62 -38.16 22.27
N ALA A 671 -25.72 -39.28 23.00
CA ALA A 671 -25.20 -39.42 24.36
C ALA A 671 -23.66 -39.62 24.48
N VAL A 672 -22.86 -38.88 23.71
CA VAL A 672 -21.40 -39.09 23.55
C VAL A 672 -20.56 -38.73 24.80
N MET A 673 -21.14 -37.98 25.76
CA MET A 673 -20.42 -37.39 26.90
C MET A 673 -20.70 -38.06 28.27
N LYS A 674 -21.17 -39.31 28.34
CA LYS A 674 -21.41 -39.98 29.64
C LYS A 674 -20.10 -40.54 30.27
N GLY A 675 -19.87 -40.24 31.56
CA GLY A 675 -18.74 -40.76 32.37
C GLY A 675 -17.36 -40.15 32.07
N GLY A 676 -16.35 -40.40 32.93
CA GLY A 676 -14.95 -39.95 32.77
C GLY A 676 -14.56 -38.74 33.63
N ASP A 677 -13.26 -38.46 33.70
CA ASP A 677 -12.69 -37.32 34.43
C ASP A 677 -12.95 -36.00 33.65
N LEU A 678 -13.48 -34.98 34.34
CA LEU A 678 -13.78 -33.66 33.78
C LEU A 678 -12.54 -33.01 33.15
N THR A 679 -11.35 -33.25 33.71
CA THR A 679 -10.11 -32.64 33.20
C THR A 679 -9.74 -33.15 31.79
N SER A 680 -10.27 -34.30 31.37
CA SER A 680 -9.97 -34.88 30.05
C SER A 680 -10.69 -34.22 28.87
N PHE A 681 -11.66 -33.34 29.14
CA PHE A 681 -12.45 -32.67 28.10
C PHE A 681 -12.86 -31.24 28.45
N SER A 682 -12.34 -30.69 29.55
CA SER A 682 -12.57 -29.29 29.94
C SER A 682 -11.31 -28.46 29.73
N ALA A 683 -11.49 -27.18 29.41
CA ALA A 683 -10.42 -26.21 29.53
C ALA A 683 -10.01 -26.09 31.01
N LEU A 684 -8.72 -25.91 31.28
CA LEU A 684 -8.17 -25.85 32.64
C LEU A 684 -7.60 -24.46 32.97
N ASN A 685 -7.78 -24.02 34.21
CA ASN A 685 -7.16 -22.81 34.75
C ASN A 685 -5.67 -23.03 35.13
N SER A 686 -4.99 -22.00 35.63
CA SER A 686 -3.58 -22.08 36.05
C SER A 686 -3.32 -23.07 37.19
N SER A 687 -4.34 -23.41 37.98
CA SER A 687 -4.30 -24.45 39.02
C SER A 687 -4.59 -25.85 38.47
N ARG A 688 -4.78 -26.00 37.15
CA ARG A 688 -5.17 -27.24 36.45
C ARG A 688 -6.53 -27.79 36.84
N GLU A 689 -7.44 -26.92 37.26
CA GLU A 689 -8.83 -27.28 37.56
C GLU A 689 -9.74 -26.88 36.38
N PRO A 690 -10.84 -27.62 36.13
CA PRO A 690 -11.81 -27.25 35.09
C PRO A 690 -12.30 -25.82 35.24
N VAL A 691 -12.32 -25.06 34.14
CA VAL A 691 -12.90 -23.71 34.12
C VAL A 691 -14.41 -23.82 34.20
N TYR A 692 -14.99 -23.24 35.26
CA TYR A 692 -16.43 -23.15 35.47
C TYR A 692 -16.94 -21.75 35.15
N GLU A 693 -18.06 -21.68 34.44
CA GLU A 693 -18.74 -20.44 34.09
C GLU A 693 -20.21 -20.49 34.53
N SER A 694 -20.80 -19.33 34.77
CA SER A 694 -22.22 -19.18 35.08
C SER A 694 -22.80 -17.97 34.34
N TYR A 695 -23.98 -18.15 33.74
CA TYR A 695 -24.68 -17.12 32.99
C TYR A 695 -26.19 -17.19 33.30
N GLY A 696 -26.72 -16.15 33.94
CA GLY A 696 -28.07 -16.18 34.51
C GLY A 696 -28.26 -17.37 35.46
N PRO A 697 -29.32 -18.19 35.30
CA PRO A 697 -29.56 -19.39 36.11
C PRO A 697 -28.75 -20.62 35.66
N ASN A 698 -28.00 -20.51 34.57
CA ASN A 698 -27.26 -21.64 33.99
C ASN A 698 -25.81 -21.64 34.46
N SER A 699 -25.24 -22.83 34.62
CA SER A 699 -23.82 -23.02 34.93
C SER A 699 -23.27 -24.23 34.19
N GLY A 700 -21.98 -24.21 33.91
CA GLY A 700 -21.33 -25.25 33.14
C GLY A 700 -19.81 -25.19 33.20
N ILE A 701 -19.19 -26.14 32.52
CA ILE A 701 -17.74 -26.21 32.31
C ILE A 701 -17.39 -25.80 30.88
N VAL A 702 -16.27 -25.10 30.73
CA VAL A 702 -15.76 -24.73 29.41
C VAL A 702 -15.13 -25.96 28.77
N SER A 703 -15.58 -26.34 27.57
CA SER A 703 -15.11 -27.55 26.88
C SER A 703 -13.77 -27.33 26.18
N GLU A 704 -12.86 -28.32 26.24
CA GLU A 704 -11.59 -28.34 25.50
C GLU A 704 -11.81 -28.82 24.05
N PRO A 705 -11.70 -27.96 23.03
CA PRO A 705 -12.00 -28.28 21.63
C PRO A 705 -11.08 -29.33 21.00
N ASN A 706 -9.88 -29.57 21.52
CA ASN A 706 -8.99 -30.63 21.04
C ASN A 706 -9.34 -32.01 21.60
N SER A 707 -10.28 -32.09 22.55
CA SER A 707 -10.75 -33.37 23.08
C SER A 707 -11.54 -34.13 22.02
N GLN A 708 -11.13 -35.38 21.73
CA GLN A 708 -11.85 -36.25 20.79
C GLN A 708 -13.31 -36.48 21.21
N ARG A 709 -13.60 -36.44 22.51
CA ARG A 709 -14.97 -36.58 23.03
C ARG A 709 -15.84 -35.37 22.70
N VAL A 710 -15.27 -34.18 22.84
CA VAL A 710 -15.93 -32.91 22.48
C VAL A 710 -16.17 -32.88 20.97
N GLN A 711 -15.16 -33.17 20.16
CA GLN A 711 -15.28 -33.20 18.69
C GLN A 711 -16.33 -34.21 18.23
N ALA A 712 -16.33 -35.43 18.77
CA ALA A 712 -17.32 -36.45 18.43
C ALA A 712 -18.75 -36.04 18.84
N ARG A 713 -18.91 -35.37 19.99
CA ARG A 713 -20.20 -34.85 20.44
C ARG A 713 -20.71 -33.74 19.52
N VAL A 714 -19.86 -32.76 19.19
CA VAL A 714 -20.22 -31.65 18.31
C VAL A 714 -20.57 -32.16 16.92
N TYR A 715 -19.75 -33.04 16.33
CA TYR A 715 -20.00 -33.58 15.00
C TYR A 715 -21.32 -34.39 14.94
N ALA A 716 -21.59 -35.22 15.95
CA ALA A 716 -22.85 -35.96 16.03
C ALA A 716 -24.08 -35.04 16.18
N MET A 717 -23.94 -33.91 16.87
CA MET A 717 -24.99 -32.89 16.95
C MET A 717 -25.23 -32.24 15.59
N LEU A 718 -24.17 -31.85 14.89
CA LEU A 718 -24.29 -31.23 13.57
C LEU A 718 -24.96 -32.17 12.55
N GLU A 719 -24.57 -33.44 12.50
CA GLU A 719 -25.22 -34.43 11.63
C GLU A 719 -26.71 -34.61 11.93
N LEU A 720 -27.10 -34.58 13.21
CA LEU A 720 -28.52 -34.62 13.62
C LEU A 720 -29.27 -33.38 13.12
N PHE A 721 -28.70 -32.19 13.30
CA PHE A 721 -29.32 -30.96 12.79
C PHE A 721 -29.46 -30.99 11.25
N LYS A 722 -28.54 -31.67 10.56
CA LYS A 722 -28.53 -31.75 9.10
C LYS A 722 -29.60 -32.67 8.58
N ASN A 723 -29.51 -33.90 9.04
CA ASN A 723 -30.17 -35.03 8.38
C ASN A 723 -31.53 -35.31 9.01
N GLU A 724 -31.74 -34.94 10.29
CA GLU A 724 -33.00 -35.16 10.99
C GLU A 724 -33.85 -33.88 11.10
N ILE A 725 -33.25 -32.75 11.48
CA ILE A 725 -34.00 -31.49 11.69
C ILE A 725 -34.18 -30.73 10.36
N GLY A 726 -33.16 -30.75 9.50
CA GLY A 726 -33.22 -30.09 8.19
C GLY A 726 -33.00 -28.59 8.24
N VAL A 727 -32.01 -28.12 9.02
CA VAL A 727 -31.63 -26.69 9.05
C VAL A 727 -30.74 -26.29 7.88
N ASP A 728 -30.96 -25.10 7.33
CA ASP A 728 -30.14 -24.55 6.23
C ASP A 728 -28.79 -23.99 6.71
N TYR A 729 -28.76 -23.46 7.94
CA TYR A 729 -27.60 -22.83 8.58
C TYR A 729 -27.51 -23.27 10.04
N MET A 730 -26.30 -23.42 10.56
CA MET A 730 -26.08 -23.73 11.97
C MET A 730 -25.51 -22.51 12.71
N PHE A 731 -26.16 -22.13 13.81
CA PHE A 731 -25.68 -21.08 14.71
C PHE A 731 -24.91 -21.69 15.88
N GLU A 732 -23.60 -21.42 15.95
CA GLU A 732 -22.73 -21.81 17.06
C GLU A 732 -22.49 -20.62 17.99
N ASP A 733 -23.11 -20.70 19.16
CA ASP A 733 -23.05 -19.67 20.20
C ASP A 733 -21.63 -19.54 20.78
N GLN A 734 -21.27 -18.34 21.26
CA GLN A 734 -20.01 -18.00 21.92
C GLN A 734 -18.71 -18.12 21.10
N ILE A 735 -18.69 -18.73 19.91
CA ILE A 735 -17.44 -18.87 19.12
C ILE A 735 -16.85 -17.50 18.74
N GLY A 736 -17.69 -16.57 18.30
CA GLY A 736 -17.28 -15.20 17.96
C GLY A 736 -17.30 -14.18 19.11
N ALA A 737 -17.97 -14.49 20.23
CA ALA A 737 -18.20 -13.53 21.31
C ALA A 737 -17.35 -13.79 22.57
N ARG A 738 -16.90 -15.03 22.81
CA ARG A 738 -16.14 -15.40 24.00
C ARG A 738 -14.76 -14.71 23.99
N PRO A 739 -14.35 -14.03 25.09
CA PRO A 739 -12.97 -13.60 25.28
C PRO A 739 -11.99 -14.76 25.18
N TRP A 740 -10.80 -14.50 24.65
CA TRP A 740 -9.75 -15.51 24.66
C TRP A 740 -9.49 -16.03 26.10
N LEU A 741 -9.12 -17.31 26.20
CA LEU A 741 -8.73 -17.92 27.47
C LEU A 741 -7.44 -18.71 27.29
N ARG A 742 -6.62 -18.74 28.34
CA ARG A 742 -5.46 -19.62 28.40
C ARG A 742 -5.87 -20.96 28.97
N ASP A 743 -5.81 -21.99 28.14
CA ASP A 743 -6.15 -23.35 28.52
C ASP A 743 -4.90 -24.14 28.91
N PHE A 744 -4.83 -24.55 30.17
CA PHE A 744 -3.74 -25.35 30.74
C PHE A 744 -3.93 -26.86 30.54
N ASN A 745 -4.97 -27.28 29.83
CA ASN A 745 -5.14 -28.67 29.41
C ASN A 745 -3.95 -29.09 28.51
N PRO A 746 -3.32 -30.25 28.74
CA PRO A 746 -2.24 -30.74 27.87
C PRO A 746 -2.63 -30.94 26.39
N LEU A 747 -3.93 -31.05 26.09
CA LEU A 747 -4.45 -31.12 24.72
C LEU A 747 -4.36 -29.77 23.98
N SER A 748 -4.39 -28.66 24.73
CA SER A 748 -4.19 -27.31 24.20
C SER A 748 -2.68 -27.02 24.10
N ASN A 749 -2.21 -26.68 22.90
CA ASN A 749 -0.80 -26.30 22.68
C ASN A 749 -0.44 -25.07 23.53
N GLN A 750 0.48 -25.23 24.50
CA GLN A 750 0.63 -24.29 25.62
C GLN A 750 1.33 -22.96 25.32
N MET A 751 1.86 -22.73 24.12
CA MET A 751 2.67 -21.54 23.82
C MET A 751 1.91 -20.34 23.22
N GLN A 752 0.70 -20.51 22.65
CA GLN A 752 -0.19 -19.47 22.05
C GLN A 752 -1.65 -19.99 22.05
N PRO A 753 -2.74 -19.26 21.69
CA PRO A 753 -4.09 -19.57 22.18
C PRO A 753 -4.67 -20.87 21.59
N GLY A 754 -4.23 -22.01 22.10
CA GLY A 754 -4.53 -23.36 21.61
C GLY A 754 -6.02 -23.64 21.65
N TYR A 755 -6.70 -23.14 22.67
CA TYR A 755 -8.15 -23.14 22.80
C TYR A 755 -8.85 -22.51 21.59
N LEU A 756 -8.60 -21.23 21.31
CA LEU A 756 -9.28 -20.52 20.23
C LEU A 756 -8.86 -21.02 18.84
N SER A 757 -7.58 -21.37 18.69
CA SER A 757 -7.06 -21.92 17.44
C SER A 757 -7.75 -23.23 17.05
N ALA A 758 -8.11 -24.05 18.04
CA ALA A 758 -8.86 -25.28 17.81
C ALA A 758 -10.33 -25.02 17.42
N TRP A 759 -10.97 -24.00 17.99
CA TRP A 759 -12.30 -23.57 17.54
C TRP A 759 -12.28 -22.99 16.11
N LEU A 760 -11.27 -22.21 15.75
CA LEU A 760 -11.10 -21.73 14.36
C LEU A 760 -10.90 -22.89 13.37
N LYS A 761 -10.14 -23.91 13.77
CA LYS A 761 -9.98 -25.12 12.96
C LYS A 761 -11.30 -25.89 12.83
N HIS A 762 -12.11 -25.94 13.89
CA HIS A 762 -13.44 -26.53 13.88
C HIS A 762 -14.34 -25.84 12.85
N THR A 763 -14.45 -24.50 12.89
CA THR A 763 -15.33 -23.77 11.96
C THR A 763 -14.89 -23.93 10.50
N GLN A 764 -13.58 -23.97 10.22
CA GLN A 764 -13.04 -24.25 8.88
C GLN A 764 -13.43 -25.64 8.37
N ASN A 765 -13.29 -26.67 9.21
CA ASN A 765 -13.62 -28.04 8.83
C ASN A 765 -15.11 -28.16 8.56
N ILE A 766 -15.96 -27.66 9.45
CA ILE A 766 -17.42 -27.80 9.32
C ILE A 766 -17.97 -26.97 8.17
N SER A 767 -17.51 -25.72 7.99
CA SER A 767 -17.96 -24.85 6.90
C SER A 767 -17.66 -25.42 5.51
N SER A 768 -16.56 -26.16 5.38
CA SER A 768 -16.16 -26.80 4.12
C SER A 768 -16.82 -28.15 3.88
N SER A 769 -17.23 -28.88 4.92
CA SER A 769 -17.69 -30.27 4.78
C SER A 769 -19.17 -30.52 5.06
N LEU A 770 -19.83 -29.66 5.86
CA LEU A 770 -21.14 -29.99 6.43
C LEU A 770 -22.19 -28.89 6.28
N PHE A 771 -21.94 -27.66 6.74
CA PHE A 771 -22.93 -26.56 6.69
C PHE A 771 -22.32 -25.18 6.63
N PRO A 772 -23.05 -24.19 6.08
CA PRO A 772 -22.83 -22.79 6.40
C PRO A 772 -22.99 -22.52 7.90
N LEU A 773 -21.95 -21.97 8.52
CA LEU A 773 -21.94 -21.60 9.94
C LEU A 773 -22.33 -20.15 10.16
N MET A 774 -22.94 -19.90 11.31
CA MET A 774 -23.23 -18.58 11.85
C MET A 774 -22.74 -18.56 13.29
N THR A 775 -22.27 -17.41 13.78
CA THR A 775 -21.80 -17.32 15.16
C THR A 775 -22.27 -16.05 15.86
N GLU A 776 -22.28 -16.11 17.20
CA GLU A 776 -22.54 -14.96 18.05
C GLU A 776 -21.43 -13.92 17.86
N GLN A 777 -21.82 -12.69 17.53
CA GLN A 777 -20.90 -11.61 17.16
C GLN A 777 -19.92 -12.08 16.09
N GLY A 778 -18.61 -11.87 16.28
CA GLY A 778 -17.59 -12.29 15.33
C GLY A 778 -16.36 -11.39 15.36
N PHE A 779 -15.28 -11.90 14.79
CA PHE A 779 -14.02 -11.20 14.61
C PHE A 779 -13.36 -11.58 13.28
N ASP A 780 -12.38 -10.80 12.85
CA ASP A 780 -11.75 -10.87 11.54
C ASP A 780 -11.31 -12.29 11.09
N LYS A 781 -10.81 -13.14 12.01
CA LYS A 781 -10.32 -14.49 11.64
C LYS A 781 -11.44 -15.48 11.30
N LEU A 782 -12.66 -15.23 11.76
CA LEU A 782 -13.84 -16.04 11.44
C LEU A 782 -14.42 -15.71 10.06
N LEU A 783 -14.01 -14.59 9.44
CA LEU A 783 -14.53 -14.15 8.14
C LEU A 783 -14.36 -15.20 7.04
N ALA A 784 -13.36 -16.06 7.10
CA ALA A 784 -13.14 -17.07 6.05
C ALA A 784 -14.10 -18.26 6.14
N SER A 785 -14.55 -18.64 7.35
CA SER A 785 -15.38 -19.84 7.59
C SER A 785 -16.86 -19.53 7.80
N GLU A 786 -17.19 -18.36 8.36
CA GLU A 786 -18.57 -18.02 8.73
C GLU A 786 -19.37 -17.45 7.56
N ALA A 787 -20.68 -17.68 7.59
CA ALA A 787 -21.70 -17.09 6.73
C ALA A 787 -22.28 -15.81 7.32
N SER A 788 -22.41 -15.80 8.65
CA SER A 788 -23.03 -14.70 9.37
C SER A 788 -22.38 -14.46 10.72
N PHE A 789 -22.23 -13.18 11.02
CA PHE A 789 -22.05 -12.70 12.38
C PHE A 789 -23.39 -12.23 12.92
N CYS A 790 -23.82 -12.77 14.05
CA CYS A 790 -25.14 -12.51 14.60
C CYS A 790 -25.03 -11.79 15.94
N GLY A 791 -25.54 -10.58 15.98
CA GLY A 791 -25.47 -9.66 17.10
C GLY A 791 -24.64 -8.43 16.77
N SER A 792 -24.65 -7.52 17.72
CA SER A 792 -23.86 -6.31 17.70
C SER A 792 -23.51 -5.96 19.15
N ALA A 793 -22.35 -5.33 19.34
CA ALA A 793 -21.93 -4.91 20.67
C ALA A 793 -22.68 -3.65 21.13
N VAL A 794 -23.31 -2.92 20.20
CA VAL A 794 -23.81 -1.56 20.41
C VAL A 794 -25.11 -1.27 19.64
N SER A 795 -25.95 -2.28 19.35
CA SER A 795 -27.04 -2.29 18.34
C SER A 795 -28.09 -1.17 18.35
N GLN A 796 -28.04 -0.22 19.29
CA GLN A 796 -28.09 1.23 19.01
C GLN A 796 -28.21 2.01 20.35
N GLN A 797 -27.17 2.10 21.19
CA GLN A 797 -27.33 2.62 22.58
C GLN A 797 -28.31 1.75 23.42
N TRP A 798 -28.14 0.42 23.48
CA TRP A 798 -28.86 -0.46 24.44
C TRP A 798 -30.42 -0.33 24.44
N LEU A 799 -30.98 0.31 23.38
CA LEU A 799 -32.31 0.92 23.25
C LEU A 799 -32.65 1.99 24.34
N LEU A 800 -32.49 3.29 24.04
CA LEU A 800 -32.70 4.55 24.82
C LEU A 800 -33.88 4.68 25.83
N GLN A 801 -33.81 3.83 26.85
CA GLN A 801 -34.41 3.64 28.17
C GLN A 801 -33.94 2.17 28.30
N LEU A 802 -34.65 1.13 27.86
CA LEU A 802 -36.06 0.96 27.45
C LEU A 802 -36.49 -0.32 28.15
N LEU A 803 -37.20 -0.29 29.31
CA LEU A 803 -38.10 0.74 29.85
C LEU A 803 -38.16 0.84 31.41
N ASP A 804 -37.19 1.51 32.06
CA ASP A 804 -37.14 1.86 33.51
C ASP A 804 -37.07 0.68 34.50
N LEU A 805 -36.39 -0.42 34.14
CA LEU A 805 -36.23 -1.61 35.00
C LEU A 805 -34.77 -2.07 35.06
N THR A 806 -34.21 -2.06 36.28
CA THR A 806 -32.93 -2.69 36.62
C THR A 806 -33.08 -4.21 36.52
N SER A 807 -32.50 -4.87 35.52
CA SER A 807 -32.38 -6.33 35.53
C SER A 807 -30.93 -6.75 35.30
N SER A 808 -30.45 -7.54 36.25
CA SER A 808 -29.08 -8.05 36.45
C SER A 808 -28.67 -9.17 35.48
N TYR A 809 -29.31 -9.29 34.32
CA TYR A 809 -29.29 -10.54 33.56
C TYR A 809 -28.10 -10.73 32.61
N LEU A 810 -27.32 -9.69 32.32
CA LEU A 810 -26.09 -9.82 31.54
C LEU A 810 -25.01 -8.91 32.15
N GLN A 811 -23.91 -9.49 32.64
CA GLN A 811 -22.70 -8.77 33.06
C GLN A 811 -21.90 -8.20 31.86
N LEU A 812 -22.60 -7.68 30.86
CA LEU A 812 -21.99 -6.82 29.85
C LEU A 812 -22.15 -5.40 30.37
N SER A 813 -21.04 -4.75 30.70
CA SER A 813 -21.03 -3.36 31.18
C SER A 813 -21.82 -2.47 30.23
N ASP A 814 -22.67 -1.60 30.78
CA ASP A 814 -23.52 -0.68 30.02
C ASP A 814 -22.68 0.08 28.97
N PRO A 815 -23.09 0.20 27.70
CA PRO A 815 -22.37 1.00 26.72
C PRO A 815 -22.10 2.46 27.17
N HIS A 816 -22.88 3.02 28.09
CA HIS A 816 -22.57 4.29 28.76
C HIS A 816 -21.54 4.14 29.90
N GLU A 817 -21.55 3.05 30.64
CA GLU A 817 -20.42 2.68 31.50
C GLU A 817 -19.13 2.47 30.68
N ILE A 818 -19.21 1.95 29.44
CA ILE A 818 -18.07 1.68 28.55
C ILE A 818 -17.65 2.91 27.72
N PHE A 819 -18.57 3.76 27.26
CA PHE A 819 -18.23 4.86 26.33
C PHE A 819 -18.77 6.23 26.77
N GLY A 820 -19.33 6.34 27.98
CA GLY A 820 -19.91 7.58 28.51
C GLY A 820 -21.33 7.86 28.00
N THR A 821 -22.06 8.72 28.71
CA THR A 821 -23.41 9.16 28.34
C THR A 821 -23.34 10.26 27.28
N GLN A 822 -23.98 10.04 26.12
CA GLN A 822 -24.10 11.00 25.02
C GLN A 822 -22.77 11.51 24.40
N ASN A 823 -21.70 10.72 24.47
CA ASN A 823 -20.39 11.12 23.96
C ASN A 823 -19.84 10.19 22.85
N TRP A 824 -20.70 9.40 22.20
CA TRP A 824 -20.31 8.44 21.18
C TRP A 824 -21.45 8.11 20.22
N TYR A 825 -21.12 7.60 19.03
CA TYR A 825 -22.08 7.13 18.02
C TYR A 825 -21.53 5.93 17.24
N THR A 826 -22.40 5.19 16.54
CA THR A 826 -22.01 4.03 15.73
C THR A 826 -21.58 4.43 14.32
N TYR A 827 -20.63 3.69 13.76
CA TYR A 827 -20.13 3.86 12.40
C TYR A 827 -20.29 2.53 11.65
N PRO A 828 -20.70 2.52 10.37
CA PRO A 828 -20.91 1.29 9.60
C PRO A 828 -19.59 0.70 9.09
N PHE A 829 -18.60 0.52 9.97
CA PHE A 829 -17.25 0.06 9.61
C PHE A 829 -17.31 -1.33 8.98
N THR A 830 -18.08 -2.24 9.58
CA THR A 830 -18.27 -3.60 9.05
C THR A 830 -18.93 -3.63 7.66
N ALA A 831 -19.84 -2.69 7.38
CA ALA A 831 -20.48 -2.56 6.07
C ALA A 831 -19.45 -2.17 4.98
N MET A 832 -18.42 -1.41 5.36
CA MET A 832 -17.32 -1.01 4.49
C MET A 832 -16.21 -2.06 4.42
N ALA A 833 -16.04 -2.86 5.47
CA ALA A 833 -14.87 -3.71 5.64
C ALA A 833 -15.06 -5.15 5.14
N TRP A 834 -16.23 -5.78 5.29
CA TRP A 834 -16.39 -7.22 4.95
C TRP A 834 -17.81 -7.67 4.58
N ARG A 835 -18.74 -6.75 4.34
CA ARG A 835 -20.16 -7.09 4.11
C ARG A 835 -20.39 -8.06 2.94
N ASP A 836 -19.51 -8.02 1.96
CA ASP A 836 -19.49 -8.90 0.79
C ASP A 836 -18.98 -10.33 1.11
N VAL A 837 -18.27 -10.51 2.23
CA VAL A 837 -17.67 -11.78 2.69
C VAL A 837 -18.51 -12.46 3.77
N VAL A 838 -19.01 -11.68 4.75
CA VAL A 838 -19.88 -12.14 5.85
C VAL A 838 -21.02 -11.15 6.04
N VAL A 839 -22.23 -11.69 6.22
CA VAL A 839 -23.43 -10.90 6.49
C VAL A 839 -23.59 -10.67 7.99
N ASN A 840 -23.93 -9.46 8.40
CA ASN A 840 -24.30 -9.20 9.78
C ASN A 840 -25.82 -9.32 9.99
N ARG A 841 -26.24 -9.93 11.09
CA ARG A 841 -27.64 -10.09 11.54
C ARG A 841 -27.75 -9.75 13.02
N GLN A 842 -28.95 -9.60 13.56
CA GLN A 842 -29.14 -9.48 15.00
C GLN A 842 -29.34 -10.85 15.66
N HIS A 843 -29.11 -10.90 16.97
CA HIS A 843 -29.20 -12.11 17.79
C HIS A 843 -30.02 -11.85 19.06
N ASN A 844 -30.66 -12.89 19.61
CA ASN A 844 -31.71 -12.76 20.63
C ASN A 844 -31.21 -12.58 22.07
N LEU A 845 -29.91 -12.51 22.32
CA LEU A 845 -29.37 -12.16 23.65
C LEU A 845 -29.89 -10.82 24.16
N ALA A 846 -30.26 -9.92 23.24
CA ALA A 846 -31.15 -8.81 23.51
C ALA A 846 -32.28 -8.86 22.48
N GLY A 847 -33.37 -9.57 22.76
CA GLY A 847 -34.51 -9.75 21.83
C GLY A 847 -35.12 -8.43 21.31
N GLN A 848 -34.81 -7.30 21.94
CA GLN A 848 -35.13 -5.93 21.52
C GLN A 848 -34.32 -5.46 20.29
N THR A 849 -33.21 -6.11 20.00
CA THR A 849 -32.33 -5.80 18.85
C THR A 849 -32.83 -6.45 17.56
N PHE A 850 -33.73 -7.43 17.65
CA PHE A 850 -34.48 -7.89 16.48
C PHE A 850 -35.36 -6.77 15.91
N ASP A 851 -35.79 -6.94 14.67
CA ASP A 851 -36.53 -5.94 13.88
C ASP A 851 -38.01 -5.82 14.32
N ASN A 852 -38.29 -5.90 15.61
CA ASN A 852 -39.62 -5.82 16.22
C ASN A 852 -40.12 -4.38 16.38
N ASN A 853 -39.31 -3.38 16.02
CA ASN A 853 -39.67 -1.96 16.06
C ASN A 853 -38.94 -1.19 14.93
N LEU A 854 -39.41 0.03 14.65
CA LEU A 854 -38.85 0.89 13.61
C LEU A 854 -37.38 1.26 13.86
N GLN A 855 -36.98 1.43 15.12
CA GLN A 855 -35.63 1.83 15.49
C GLN A 855 -34.60 0.78 15.08
N SER A 856 -34.78 -0.46 15.53
CA SER A 856 -33.90 -1.59 15.19
C SER A 856 -33.82 -1.82 13.69
N MET A 857 -34.97 -1.79 12.99
CA MET A 857 -35.03 -1.98 11.54
C MET A 857 -34.26 -0.88 10.79
N SER A 858 -34.42 0.38 11.20
CA SER A 858 -33.76 1.51 10.55
C SER A 858 -32.25 1.52 10.82
N PHE A 859 -31.84 1.17 12.04
CA PHE A 859 -30.43 0.98 12.39
C PHE A 859 -29.79 -0.12 11.53
N ASN A 860 -30.47 -1.26 11.41
CA ASN A 860 -29.99 -2.41 10.63
C ASN A 860 -29.84 -2.05 9.14
N LEU A 861 -30.82 -1.35 8.57
CA LEU A 861 -30.74 -0.82 7.21
C LEU A 861 -29.53 0.11 7.02
N ALA A 862 -29.34 1.08 7.93
CA ALA A 862 -28.26 2.06 7.85
C ALA A 862 -26.86 1.45 7.99
N HIS A 863 -26.71 0.40 8.79
CA HIS A 863 -25.45 -0.30 9.03
C HIS A 863 -25.26 -1.56 8.16
N GLY A 864 -26.19 -1.82 7.24
CA GLY A 864 -26.08 -2.89 6.26
C GLY A 864 -26.34 -4.29 6.79
N TYR A 865 -27.00 -4.43 7.94
CA TYR A 865 -27.42 -5.70 8.51
C TYR A 865 -28.60 -6.28 7.70
N PHE A 866 -28.70 -7.60 7.69
CA PHE A 866 -29.92 -8.29 7.25
C PHE A 866 -30.91 -8.35 8.42
N LEU A 867 -32.20 -8.35 8.08
CA LEU A 867 -33.26 -8.35 9.07
C LEU A 867 -33.45 -9.74 9.68
N SER A 868 -33.92 -9.77 10.93
CA SER A 868 -33.98 -10.95 11.78
C SER A 868 -35.11 -10.86 12.81
N TYR A 869 -35.79 -11.99 13.01
CA TYR A 869 -36.90 -12.15 13.96
C TYR A 869 -36.82 -13.49 14.69
N GLN A 870 -37.50 -13.54 15.84
CA GLN A 870 -37.80 -14.78 16.54
C GLN A 870 -39.19 -15.28 16.14
N ILE A 871 -39.30 -16.57 15.81
CA ILE A 871 -40.54 -17.16 15.30
C ILE A 871 -41.71 -17.03 16.28
N THR A 872 -41.44 -17.18 17.58
CA THR A 872 -42.47 -17.14 18.64
C THR A 872 -43.06 -15.75 18.86
N HIS A 873 -42.33 -14.68 18.57
CA HIS A 873 -42.87 -13.32 18.63
C HIS A 873 -43.92 -13.09 17.53
N ILE A 874 -43.69 -13.63 16.34
CA ILE A 874 -44.59 -13.46 15.19
C ILE A 874 -45.89 -14.24 15.39
N MET A 875 -45.82 -15.44 15.99
CA MET A 875 -47.00 -16.28 16.19
C MET A 875 -47.96 -15.72 17.25
N ASN A 876 -47.48 -14.90 18.18
CA ASN A 876 -48.24 -14.46 19.35
C ASN A 876 -48.65 -12.97 19.32
N ASP A 877 -48.14 -12.17 18.38
CA ASP A 877 -48.41 -10.73 18.29
C ASP A 877 -48.76 -10.30 16.85
N GLN A 878 -50.02 -9.89 16.66
CA GLN A 878 -50.55 -9.48 15.36
C GLN A 878 -49.91 -8.18 14.83
N THR A 879 -49.48 -7.27 15.72
CA THR A 879 -48.80 -6.03 15.35
C THR A 879 -47.40 -6.33 14.83
N LEU A 880 -46.67 -7.21 15.54
CA LEU A 880 -45.35 -7.68 15.08
C LEU A 880 -45.44 -8.44 13.76
N CYS A 881 -46.53 -9.17 13.52
CA CYS A 881 -46.77 -9.84 12.24
C CYS A 881 -46.86 -8.85 11.05
N GLN A 882 -47.47 -7.68 11.23
CA GLN A 882 -47.51 -6.64 10.18
C GLN A 882 -46.13 -6.04 9.91
N LEU A 883 -45.37 -5.74 10.97
CA LEU A 883 -44.01 -5.24 10.83
C LEU A 883 -43.09 -6.28 10.17
N TYR A 884 -43.27 -7.56 10.49
CA TYR A 884 -42.56 -8.66 9.83
C TYR A 884 -42.84 -8.70 8.31
N ARG A 885 -44.10 -8.55 7.88
CA ARG A 885 -44.42 -8.47 6.44
C ARG A 885 -43.70 -7.30 5.77
N SER A 886 -43.66 -6.15 6.45
CA SER A 886 -42.90 -4.98 5.99
C SER A 886 -41.41 -5.33 5.83
N ALA A 887 -40.81 -5.96 6.83
CA ALA A 887 -39.41 -6.39 6.80
C ALA A 887 -39.12 -7.41 5.71
N ALA A 888 -40.03 -8.36 5.44
CA ALA A 888 -39.87 -9.33 4.36
C ALA A 888 -39.78 -8.65 2.98
N VAL A 889 -40.67 -7.69 2.71
CA VAL A 889 -40.62 -6.90 1.47
C VAL A 889 -39.36 -6.04 1.42
N ILE A 890 -38.98 -5.38 2.52
CA ILE A 890 -37.75 -4.58 2.59
C ILE A 890 -36.51 -5.46 2.35
N GLN A 891 -36.45 -6.66 2.93
CA GLN A 891 -35.33 -7.58 2.72
C GLN A 891 -35.21 -8.01 1.25
N ASP A 892 -36.31 -8.44 0.63
CA ASP A 892 -36.34 -8.90 -0.77
C ASP A 892 -36.10 -7.77 -1.78
N ARG A 893 -36.76 -6.63 -1.60
CA ARG A 893 -36.78 -5.54 -2.60
C ARG A 893 -35.73 -4.47 -2.37
N VAL A 894 -35.27 -4.29 -1.13
CA VAL A 894 -34.35 -3.22 -0.75
C VAL A 894 -32.98 -3.79 -0.42
N ILE A 895 -32.85 -4.56 0.66
CA ILE A 895 -31.55 -5.06 1.15
C ILE A 895 -30.88 -5.99 0.14
N ALA A 896 -31.64 -6.87 -0.52
CA ALA A 896 -31.11 -7.80 -1.51
C ALA A 896 -30.40 -7.12 -2.69
N LYS A 897 -30.69 -5.83 -2.96
CA LYS A 897 -30.10 -5.06 -4.07
C LYS A 897 -28.65 -4.66 -3.78
N TYR A 898 -28.36 -4.27 -2.54
CA TYR A 898 -27.01 -3.91 -2.11
C TYR A 898 -26.34 -5.00 -1.26
N ALA A 899 -26.97 -6.17 -1.11
CA ALA A 899 -26.54 -7.31 -0.29
C ALA A 899 -25.11 -7.81 -0.54
N GLU A 900 -24.56 -7.60 -1.74
CA GLU A 900 -23.24 -8.09 -2.14
C GLU A 900 -22.18 -7.00 -2.19
N THR A 901 -22.54 -5.77 -1.81
CA THR A 901 -21.67 -4.61 -2.00
C THR A 901 -21.28 -3.99 -0.68
N LEU A 902 -20.06 -3.49 -0.64
CA LEU A 902 -19.55 -2.70 0.47
C LEU A 902 -20.23 -1.33 0.47
N ALA A 903 -20.37 -0.75 1.67
CA ALA A 903 -20.69 0.67 1.78
C ALA A 903 -19.52 1.50 1.21
N THR A 904 -19.83 2.53 0.44
CA THR A 904 -18.86 3.37 -0.27
C THR A 904 -18.56 4.66 0.49
N SER A 905 -19.51 5.19 1.26
CA SER A 905 -19.27 6.31 2.16
C SER A 905 -20.27 6.35 3.31
N PHE A 906 -19.90 7.08 4.38
CA PHE A 906 -20.76 7.40 5.50
C PHE A 906 -20.58 8.87 5.87
N GLU A 907 -21.70 9.58 6.01
CA GLU A 907 -21.73 11.00 6.30
C GLU A 907 -22.73 11.27 7.43
N VAL A 908 -22.36 12.20 8.33
CA VAL A 908 -23.29 12.81 9.26
C VAL A 908 -23.83 14.08 8.60
N LEU A 909 -25.08 14.05 8.20
CA LEU A 909 -25.74 15.15 7.49
C LEU A 909 -26.18 16.26 8.45
N ASP A 910 -26.51 15.90 9.69
CA ASP A 910 -26.92 16.84 10.73
C ASP A 910 -26.42 16.35 12.09
N TYR A 911 -25.92 17.29 12.89
CA TYR A 911 -25.44 17.04 14.24
C TYR A 911 -26.44 17.59 15.26
N LEU A 912 -26.69 16.82 16.32
CA LEU A 912 -27.44 17.28 17.47
C LEU A 912 -26.67 18.38 18.22
N PRO A 913 -27.34 19.23 19.04
CA PRO A 913 -26.68 20.29 19.81
C PRO A 913 -25.54 19.82 20.72
N ASN A 914 -25.55 18.56 21.14
CA ASN A 914 -24.50 17.92 21.94
C ASN A 914 -23.35 17.33 21.09
N GLY A 915 -23.35 17.52 19.77
CA GLY A 915 -22.32 17.05 18.85
C GLY A 915 -22.46 15.59 18.39
N LEU A 916 -23.54 14.91 18.74
CA LEU A 916 -23.84 13.56 18.25
C LEU A 916 -24.45 13.58 16.84
N ALA A 917 -24.36 12.46 16.12
CA ALA A 917 -25.01 12.30 14.82
C ALA A 917 -26.56 12.33 14.99
N GLY A 918 -27.23 13.30 14.36
CA GLY A 918 -28.69 13.42 14.36
C GLY A 918 -29.33 12.84 13.09
N LEU A 919 -28.65 12.99 11.95
CA LEU A 919 -29.01 12.43 10.66
C LEU A 919 -27.78 11.88 9.97
N THR A 920 -27.88 10.67 9.44
CA THR A 920 -26.76 9.98 8.78
C THR A 920 -27.15 9.54 7.38
N ARG A 921 -26.16 9.43 6.50
CA ARG A 921 -26.28 8.85 5.16
C ARG A 921 -25.20 7.79 4.97
N THR A 922 -25.61 6.56 4.72
CA THR A 922 -24.72 5.47 4.28
C THR A 922 -24.97 5.21 2.81
N ASN A 923 -23.94 5.34 1.98
CA ASN A 923 -24.04 5.04 0.55
C ASN A 923 -23.49 3.64 0.27
N TYR A 924 -24.20 2.92 -0.60
CA TYR A 924 -23.82 1.66 -1.22
C TYR A 924 -23.79 1.88 -2.74
N SER A 925 -23.26 0.93 -3.49
CA SER A 925 -23.20 1.02 -4.96
C SER A 925 -24.57 1.27 -5.62
N SER A 926 -25.61 0.57 -5.18
CA SER A 926 -26.96 0.61 -5.77
C SER A 926 -28.00 1.34 -4.92
N SER A 927 -27.64 1.82 -3.73
CA SER A 927 -28.60 2.33 -2.75
C SER A 927 -27.96 3.34 -1.79
N ALA A 928 -28.74 4.31 -1.33
CA ALA A 928 -28.36 5.22 -0.25
C ALA A 928 -29.39 5.14 0.86
N VAL A 929 -28.93 5.01 2.10
CA VAL A 929 -29.79 4.93 3.29
C VAL A 929 -29.58 6.19 4.12
N VAL A 930 -30.61 7.03 4.20
CA VAL A 930 -30.69 8.17 5.11
C VAL A 930 -31.42 7.73 6.37
N TYR A 931 -30.81 7.93 7.53
CA TYR A 931 -31.33 7.47 8.80
C TYR A 931 -31.32 8.58 9.87
N ARG A 932 -32.47 8.79 10.52
CA ARG A 932 -32.64 9.75 11.61
C ARG A 932 -32.40 9.09 12.97
N VAL A 933 -31.37 9.54 13.67
CA VAL A 933 -30.91 8.98 14.96
C VAL A 933 -31.61 9.65 16.17
N ALA A 934 -32.30 10.77 15.96
CA ALA A 934 -32.73 11.70 17.04
C ALA A 934 -34.06 11.34 17.73
N THR A 935 -34.11 11.53 19.06
CA THR A 935 -35.27 11.33 19.97
C THR A 935 -36.14 12.57 20.22
N ASN A 936 -35.75 13.75 19.74
CA ASN A 936 -36.54 14.97 19.90
C ASN A 936 -37.67 15.08 18.84
N VAL A 937 -38.77 15.74 19.21
CA VAL A 937 -40.13 15.55 18.65
C VAL A 937 -40.35 16.15 17.24
N THR A 938 -39.37 16.82 16.64
CA THR A 938 -39.57 17.45 15.33
C THR A 938 -39.24 16.49 14.18
N THR A 939 -40.22 16.21 13.33
CA THR A 939 -40.03 15.54 12.03
C THR A 939 -38.95 16.25 11.21
N TYR A 940 -38.02 15.50 10.61
CA TYR A 940 -36.98 16.05 9.75
C TYR A 940 -37.43 16.01 8.29
N SER A 941 -37.30 17.12 7.56
CA SER A 941 -37.64 17.18 6.14
C SER A 941 -36.41 16.90 5.28
N VAL A 942 -36.45 15.87 4.45
CA VAL A 942 -35.39 15.54 3.49
C VAL A 942 -36.02 15.15 2.16
N ALA A 943 -35.56 15.75 1.06
CA ALA A 943 -36.02 15.44 -0.30
C ALA A 943 -37.56 15.42 -0.50
N GLY A 944 -38.30 16.28 0.22
CA GLY A 944 -39.77 16.33 0.17
C GLY A 944 -40.49 15.31 1.06
N PHE A 945 -39.77 14.53 1.87
CA PHE A 945 -40.31 13.58 2.84
C PHE A 945 -40.15 14.10 4.27
N ALA A 946 -41.13 13.81 5.12
CA ALA A 946 -41.04 14.07 6.56
C ALA A 946 -40.68 12.78 7.30
N LEU A 947 -39.42 12.64 7.74
CA LEU A 947 -38.95 11.48 8.49
C LEU A 947 -39.33 11.61 9.97
N PRO A 948 -40.05 10.63 10.55
CA PRO A 948 -40.31 10.58 11.98
C PRO A 948 -39.04 10.27 12.78
N VAL A 949 -39.14 10.29 14.11
CA VAL A 949 -38.12 9.76 15.02
C VAL A 949 -37.80 8.32 14.60
N TYR A 950 -36.51 8.01 14.44
CA TYR A 950 -36.01 6.73 13.91
C TYR A 950 -36.47 6.38 12.49
N GLY A 951 -37.00 7.34 11.74
CA GLY A 951 -37.37 7.15 10.35
C GLY A 951 -36.15 6.96 9.44
N PHE A 952 -36.39 6.33 8.30
CA PHE A 952 -35.41 6.13 7.26
C PHE A 952 -35.96 6.48 5.87
N LEU A 953 -35.06 6.79 4.95
CA LEU A 953 -35.30 6.88 3.51
C LEU A 953 -34.21 6.07 2.81
N VAL A 954 -34.59 5.09 2.02
CA VAL A 954 -33.71 4.37 1.10
C VAL A 954 -34.00 4.84 -0.33
N GLU A 955 -32.97 5.33 -1.00
CA GLU A 955 -33.01 5.73 -2.41
C GLU A 955 -32.27 4.67 -3.24
N GLN A 956 -32.86 4.25 -4.36
CA GLN A 956 -32.22 3.38 -5.35
C GLN A 956 -32.11 4.11 -6.69
N PRO A 957 -31.04 4.91 -6.90
CA PRO A 957 -30.95 5.87 -8.00
C PRO A 957 -31.13 5.25 -9.40
N GLU A 958 -30.64 4.02 -9.60
CA GLU A 958 -30.73 3.34 -10.90
C GLU A 958 -32.16 2.92 -11.27
N SER A 959 -32.93 2.42 -10.31
CA SER A 959 -34.33 2.02 -10.52
C SER A 959 -35.33 3.16 -10.32
N GLY A 960 -34.90 4.24 -9.66
CA GLY A 960 -35.79 5.28 -9.15
C GLY A 960 -36.67 4.83 -7.98
N ALA A 961 -36.46 3.62 -7.45
CA ALA A 961 -37.25 3.11 -6.35
C ALA A 961 -36.88 3.80 -5.03
N GLN A 962 -37.87 4.01 -4.18
CA GLN A 962 -37.72 4.65 -2.89
C GLN A 962 -38.48 3.87 -1.82
N THR A 963 -37.85 3.66 -0.67
CA THR A 963 -38.49 3.05 0.51
C THR A 963 -38.34 3.99 1.68
N MET A 964 -39.42 4.30 2.37
CA MET A 964 -39.39 5.35 3.38
C MET A 964 -40.34 5.08 4.53
N THR A 965 -39.98 5.61 5.69
CA THR A 965 -40.91 5.87 6.77
C THR A 965 -41.28 7.34 6.77
N THR A 966 -42.56 7.67 6.62
CA THR A 966 -42.94 9.08 6.51
C THR A 966 -44.36 9.40 6.97
N THR A 967 -44.58 10.65 7.33
CA THR A 967 -45.90 11.25 7.56
C THR A 967 -46.33 12.16 6.39
N GLN A 968 -45.45 12.41 5.42
CA GLN A 968 -45.72 13.25 4.25
C GLN A 968 -45.02 12.71 3.01
N TYR A 969 -45.70 12.69 1.88
CA TYR A 969 -45.13 12.31 0.59
C TYR A 969 -45.07 13.52 -0.34
N LEU A 970 -43.86 13.89 -0.79
CA LEU A 970 -43.61 15.08 -1.63
C LEU A 970 -44.24 16.37 -1.06
N GLY A 971 -44.09 16.58 0.25
CA GLY A 971 -44.64 17.72 0.99
C GLY A 971 -46.16 17.67 1.23
N ARG A 972 -46.86 16.63 0.75
CA ARG A 972 -48.29 16.42 0.99
C ARG A 972 -48.50 15.52 2.22
N PRO A 973 -49.34 15.92 3.19
CA PRO A 973 -49.58 15.12 4.39
C PRO A 973 -50.32 13.82 4.07
N LEU A 974 -49.89 12.74 4.72
CA LEU A 974 -50.61 11.46 4.75
C LEU A 974 -51.48 11.40 6.01
N ASN A 975 -52.55 10.61 5.98
CA ASN A 975 -53.38 10.38 7.15
C ASN A 975 -52.56 9.62 8.21
N VAL A 976 -52.56 10.06 9.46
CA VAL A 976 -51.92 9.33 10.57
C VAL A 976 -52.88 9.26 11.75
N THR A 977 -52.78 8.19 12.54
CA THR A 977 -53.58 7.99 13.76
C THR A 977 -52.67 7.73 14.95
N ALA A 978 -53.23 7.67 16.17
CA ALA A 978 -52.45 7.28 17.35
C ALA A 978 -51.85 5.87 17.21
N ASP A 979 -52.59 4.94 16.59
CA ASP A 979 -52.18 3.55 16.39
C ASP A 979 -51.31 3.35 15.12
N ALA A 980 -51.33 4.31 14.19
CA ALA A 980 -50.52 4.33 12.98
C ALA A 980 -49.91 5.74 12.78
N PRO A 981 -48.89 6.11 13.57
CA PRO A 981 -48.35 7.48 13.60
C PRO A 981 -47.48 7.83 12.38
N TYR A 982 -47.21 6.86 11.50
CA TYR A 982 -46.46 7.02 10.26
C TYR A 982 -46.82 5.91 9.26
N HIS A 983 -46.40 6.10 8.01
CA HIS A 983 -46.48 5.08 6.96
C HIS A 983 -45.10 4.49 6.65
N ILE A 984 -45.07 3.21 6.28
CA ILE A 984 -43.93 2.59 5.59
C ILE A 984 -44.39 2.34 4.14
N LEU A 985 -43.71 2.97 3.20
CA LEU A 985 -44.01 2.88 1.77
C LEU A 985 -42.78 2.39 1.00
N HIS A 986 -42.99 1.51 0.02
CA HIS A 986 -42.02 1.22 -1.03
C HIS A 986 -42.65 1.53 -2.38
N ILE A 987 -42.03 2.43 -3.15
CA ILE A 987 -42.47 2.83 -4.48
C ILE A 987 -41.42 2.35 -5.47
N GLU A 988 -41.82 1.53 -6.42
CA GLU A 988 -40.95 0.80 -7.34
C GLU A 988 -41.40 1.09 -8.80
N PRO A 989 -40.72 2.01 -9.51
CA PRO A 989 -40.91 2.17 -10.95
C PRO A 989 -40.41 0.92 -11.69
N ILE A 990 -41.31 0.23 -12.38
CA ILE A 990 -40.97 -0.96 -13.19
C ILE A 990 -40.63 -0.56 -14.63
N SER A 991 -41.32 0.46 -15.15
CA SER A 991 -41.03 1.09 -16.44
C SER A 991 -41.67 2.49 -16.46
N SER A 992 -41.48 3.25 -17.55
CA SER A 992 -42.19 4.53 -17.75
C SER A 992 -43.72 4.40 -17.75
N LYS A 993 -44.26 3.18 -17.90
CA LYS A 993 -45.70 2.90 -17.95
C LYS A 993 -46.21 2.10 -16.76
N ILE A 994 -45.34 1.57 -15.90
CA ILE A 994 -45.74 0.68 -14.81
C ILE A 994 -45.08 1.13 -13.52
N LEU A 995 -45.91 1.41 -12.52
CA LEU A 995 -45.49 1.79 -11.17
C LEU A 995 -46.09 0.82 -10.16
N ARG A 996 -45.25 0.28 -9.26
CA ARG A 996 -45.70 -0.55 -8.14
C ARG A 996 -45.54 0.19 -6.82
N ILE A 997 -46.52 0.02 -5.95
CA ILE A 997 -46.60 0.71 -4.66
C ILE A 997 -46.96 -0.33 -3.60
N TYR A 998 -46.06 -0.51 -2.66
CA TYR A 998 -46.27 -1.36 -1.49
C TYR A 998 -46.57 -0.43 -0.31
N HIS A 999 -47.80 -0.50 0.20
CA HIS A 999 -48.20 0.17 1.42
C HIS A 999 -47.98 -0.81 2.59
N LEU A 1000 -46.75 -0.84 3.09
CA LEU A 1000 -46.27 -1.86 4.02
C LEU A 1000 -46.85 -1.69 5.43
N LEU A 1001 -47.02 -0.44 5.87
CA LEU A 1001 -47.62 -0.08 7.15
C LEU A 1001 -48.30 1.29 7.06
N GLY A 1002 -49.41 1.49 7.78
CA GLY A 1002 -50.10 2.76 7.93
C GLY A 1002 -51.63 2.62 7.82
N CYS A 1003 -52.36 3.69 8.09
CA CYS A 1003 -53.83 3.69 7.99
C CYS A 1003 -54.29 3.96 6.54
N ALA A 1004 -55.60 3.89 6.28
CA ALA A 1004 -56.15 4.22 4.96
C ALA A 1004 -55.89 5.69 4.62
N THR A 1005 -55.24 5.92 3.47
CA THR A 1005 -54.80 7.25 3.06
C THR A 1005 -54.86 7.42 1.53
N PRO A 1006 -55.24 8.60 1.02
CA PRO A 1006 -54.88 8.97 -0.34
C PRO A 1006 -53.36 9.14 -0.45
N LEU A 1007 -52.78 8.64 -1.53
CA LEU A 1007 -51.38 8.86 -1.92
C LEU A 1007 -51.36 9.56 -3.29
N THR A 1008 -50.94 10.83 -3.31
CA THR A 1008 -50.83 11.63 -4.55
C THR A 1008 -49.39 11.60 -5.06
N LEU A 1009 -49.22 10.97 -6.22
CA LEU A 1009 -47.96 10.74 -6.94
C LEU A 1009 -47.77 11.81 -8.01
N ASP A 1010 -46.54 12.32 -8.13
CA ASP A 1010 -46.15 13.18 -9.24
C ASP A 1010 -45.72 12.29 -10.43
N TRP A 1011 -46.72 11.77 -11.15
CA TRP A 1011 -46.53 10.86 -12.27
C TRP A 1011 -47.36 11.32 -13.48
N ALA A 1012 -46.66 11.86 -14.49
CA ALA A 1012 -47.30 12.38 -15.68
C ALA A 1012 -47.81 11.24 -16.57
N ILE A 1013 -49.10 11.30 -16.90
CA ILE A 1013 -49.74 10.38 -17.84
C ILE A 1013 -49.75 11.07 -19.21
N PRO A 1014 -49.28 10.41 -20.29
CA PRO A 1014 -49.41 10.93 -21.65
C PRO A 1014 -50.87 11.25 -22.00
N GLU A 1015 -51.12 12.28 -22.83
CA GLU A 1015 -52.49 12.72 -23.20
C GLU A 1015 -53.38 11.58 -23.74
N ASP A 1016 -52.78 10.59 -24.41
CA ASP A 1016 -53.48 9.45 -25.03
C ASP A 1016 -53.44 8.16 -24.17
N GLY A 1017 -52.90 8.25 -22.94
CA GLY A 1017 -52.68 7.11 -22.05
C GLY A 1017 -53.83 6.87 -21.08
N HIS A 1018 -54.37 5.65 -21.04
CA HIS A 1018 -55.37 5.24 -20.05
C HIS A 1018 -54.70 4.61 -18.83
N LEU A 1019 -55.05 5.11 -17.64
CA LEU A 1019 -54.54 4.59 -16.38
C LEU A 1019 -55.39 3.45 -15.85
N ASN A 1020 -54.77 2.29 -15.67
CA ASN A 1020 -55.36 1.15 -14.98
C ASN A 1020 -54.67 0.96 -13.62
N ALA A 1021 -55.45 0.67 -12.58
CA ALA A 1021 -54.95 0.40 -11.24
C ALA A 1021 -55.49 -0.94 -10.75
N SER A 1022 -54.65 -1.74 -10.10
CA SER A 1022 -55.09 -3.01 -9.50
C SER A 1022 -54.30 -3.31 -8.24
N ALA A 1023 -54.96 -3.90 -7.24
CA ALA A 1023 -54.37 -4.43 -6.03
C ALA A 1023 -54.10 -5.93 -6.23
N TYR A 1024 -52.92 -6.38 -5.82
CA TYR A 1024 -52.42 -7.74 -5.99
C TYR A 1024 -52.15 -8.38 -4.64
N ASN A 1025 -52.39 -9.69 -4.52
CA ASN A 1025 -51.90 -10.49 -3.40
C ASN A 1025 -50.44 -10.95 -3.63
N LYS A 1026 -49.87 -11.63 -2.63
CA LYS A 1026 -48.50 -12.18 -2.67
C LYS A 1026 -48.23 -13.15 -3.83
N ASP A 1027 -49.27 -13.79 -4.37
CA ASP A 1027 -49.19 -14.75 -5.47
C ASP A 1027 -49.31 -14.05 -6.84
N GLY A 1028 -49.40 -12.71 -6.86
CA GLY A 1028 -49.53 -11.90 -8.07
C GLY A 1028 -50.92 -11.94 -8.70
N GLN A 1029 -51.94 -12.34 -7.95
CA GLN A 1029 -53.33 -12.35 -8.40
C GLN A 1029 -54.02 -11.05 -8.04
N VAL A 1030 -54.84 -10.52 -8.95
CA VAL A 1030 -55.64 -9.32 -8.69
C VAL A 1030 -56.70 -9.64 -7.64
N VAL A 1031 -56.70 -8.87 -6.57
CA VAL A 1031 -57.69 -8.97 -5.48
C VAL A 1031 -58.67 -7.81 -5.45
N GLY A 1032 -58.41 -6.71 -6.17
CA GLY A 1032 -59.33 -5.57 -6.29
C GLY A 1032 -58.84 -4.45 -7.22
N VAL A 1033 -59.72 -3.51 -7.56
CA VAL A 1033 -59.44 -2.32 -8.41
C VAL A 1033 -59.59 -1.02 -7.59
N PRO A 1034 -58.49 -0.42 -7.11
CA PRO A 1034 -58.55 0.71 -6.19
C PRO A 1034 -59.06 1.98 -6.90
N ASN A 1035 -59.61 2.92 -6.14
CA ASN A 1035 -60.02 4.22 -6.68
C ASN A 1035 -58.78 5.07 -7.01
N VAL A 1036 -58.76 5.63 -8.21
CA VAL A 1036 -57.68 6.49 -8.69
C VAL A 1036 -58.24 7.72 -9.38
N ASP A 1037 -57.75 8.89 -8.96
CA ASP A 1037 -58.09 10.18 -9.54
C ASP A 1037 -56.88 10.76 -10.29
N VAL A 1038 -57.07 11.13 -11.57
CA VAL A 1038 -56.02 11.71 -12.41
C VAL A 1038 -56.27 13.21 -12.57
N ASN A 1039 -55.27 14.04 -12.25
CA ASN A 1039 -55.29 15.46 -12.52
C ASN A 1039 -54.26 15.78 -13.63
N SER A 1040 -54.74 15.82 -14.87
CA SER A 1040 -53.90 16.06 -16.05
C SER A 1040 -53.26 17.45 -16.06
N THR A 1041 -53.94 18.47 -15.55
CA THR A 1041 -53.42 19.86 -15.49
C THR A 1041 -52.26 20.00 -14.50
N ALA A 1042 -52.31 19.28 -13.38
CA ALA A 1042 -51.24 19.28 -12.37
C ALA A 1042 -50.19 18.19 -12.60
N GLY A 1043 -50.44 17.23 -13.51
CA GLY A 1043 -49.55 16.09 -13.76
C GLY A 1043 -49.47 15.10 -12.60
N THR A 1044 -50.57 14.92 -11.85
CA THR A 1044 -50.58 14.10 -10.61
C THR A 1044 -51.62 13.00 -10.64
N VAL A 1045 -51.35 11.89 -9.95
CA VAL A 1045 -52.26 10.75 -9.77
C VAL A 1045 -52.48 10.50 -8.29
N THR A 1046 -53.73 10.50 -7.83
CA THR A 1046 -54.08 10.17 -6.44
C THR A 1046 -54.66 8.76 -6.38
N LEU A 1047 -53.98 7.86 -5.68
CA LEU A 1047 -54.42 6.49 -5.40
C LEU A 1047 -54.97 6.40 -3.97
N GLN A 1048 -56.18 5.85 -3.79
CA GLN A 1048 -56.71 5.56 -2.46
C GLN A 1048 -56.17 4.23 -1.93
N LEU A 1049 -55.30 4.30 -0.92
CA LEU A 1049 -54.72 3.12 -0.26
C LEU A 1049 -55.65 2.62 0.86
N ALA A 1050 -55.85 1.31 0.91
CA ALA A 1050 -56.64 0.61 1.94
C ALA A 1050 -58.11 1.07 2.10
N ALA A 1051 -58.69 1.67 1.06
CA ALA A 1051 -60.08 2.15 1.01
C ALA A 1051 -60.98 1.24 0.13
N PRO A 1052 -62.32 1.28 0.25
CA PRO A 1052 -63.20 0.34 -0.45
C PRO A 1052 -63.08 0.46 -1.98
N PHE A 1053 -62.93 -0.70 -2.61
CA PHE A 1053 -62.85 -0.91 -4.05
C PHE A 1053 -64.17 -0.56 -4.75
N THR A 1054 -64.12 -0.15 -6.01
CA THR A 1054 -65.33 0.09 -6.80
C THR A 1054 -66.00 -1.23 -7.16
N GLY A 1055 -67.23 -1.45 -6.68
CA GLY A 1055 -68.16 -2.45 -7.25
C GLY A 1055 -68.21 -3.87 -6.66
N GLU A 1056 -67.33 -4.28 -5.75
CA GLU A 1056 -67.38 -5.63 -5.11
C GLU A 1056 -66.99 -5.62 -3.60
N ARG A 1057 -67.25 -6.74 -2.90
CA ARG A 1057 -67.10 -6.94 -1.42
C ARG A 1057 -65.83 -6.29 -0.86
N ALA A 1058 -65.94 -5.74 0.35
CA ALA A 1058 -64.80 -5.23 1.13
C ALA A 1058 -63.69 -6.30 1.20
N ILE A 1059 -62.57 -6.04 0.52
CA ILE A 1059 -61.37 -6.86 0.58
C ILE A 1059 -60.62 -6.46 1.84
N ASP A 1060 -60.25 -7.46 2.63
CA ASP A 1060 -59.37 -7.27 3.78
C ASP A 1060 -58.04 -6.66 3.31
N PRO A 1061 -57.65 -5.45 3.77
CA PRO A 1061 -56.39 -4.81 3.37
C PRO A 1061 -55.16 -5.69 3.63
N THR A 1062 -55.23 -6.64 4.57
CA THR A 1062 -54.15 -7.59 4.85
C THR A 1062 -53.95 -8.65 3.76
N MET A 1063 -54.85 -8.74 2.77
CA MET A 1063 -54.76 -9.59 1.59
C MET A 1063 -54.03 -8.91 0.42
N ILE A 1064 -53.79 -7.59 0.53
CA ILE A 1064 -53.11 -6.80 -0.49
C ILE A 1064 -51.62 -6.77 -0.16
N ASP A 1065 -50.79 -7.15 -1.13
CA ASP A 1065 -49.34 -7.11 -1.05
C ASP A 1065 -48.78 -5.84 -1.73
N PHE A 1066 -49.32 -5.51 -2.90
CA PHE A 1066 -48.98 -4.26 -3.61
C PHE A 1066 -50.10 -3.77 -4.52
N TYR A 1067 -50.02 -2.50 -4.89
CA TYR A 1067 -50.82 -1.87 -5.93
C TYR A 1067 -49.95 -1.67 -7.17
N GLN A 1068 -50.51 -1.90 -8.36
CA GLN A 1068 -49.84 -1.61 -9.62
C GLN A 1068 -50.68 -0.63 -10.42
N LEU A 1069 -50.04 0.45 -10.86
CA LEU A 1069 -50.59 1.38 -11.83
C LEU A 1069 -49.95 1.11 -13.20
N THR A 1070 -50.76 1.02 -14.24
CA THR A 1070 -50.33 0.69 -15.61
C THR A 1070 -50.94 1.66 -16.61
N VAL A 1071 -50.09 2.35 -17.38
CA VAL A 1071 -50.52 3.19 -18.50
C VAL A 1071 -50.62 2.35 -19.76
N SER A 1072 -51.83 2.23 -20.29
CA SER A 1072 -52.16 1.49 -21.50
C SER A 1072 -52.47 2.46 -22.64
N PRO A 1073 -52.25 2.08 -23.91
CA PRO A 1073 -52.82 2.82 -25.04
C PRO A 1073 -54.35 2.89 -24.89
N ALA A 1074 -54.97 3.95 -25.40
CA ALA A 1074 -56.43 4.03 -25.43
C ALA A 1074 -57.07 2.80 -26.10
N PRO A 1075 -58.13 2.23 -25.49
CA PRO A 1075 -58.83 1.07 -26.05
C PRO A 1075 -59.49 1.36 -27.39
#